data_AF-A0A1G0Y7Q8-F1
#
_entry.id   AF-A0A1G0Y7Q8-F1
#
_cell.length_a   1.000
_cell.length_b   1.000
_cell.length_c   1.000
_cell.angle_alpha   90.00
_cell.angle_beta   90.00
_cell.angle_gamma   90.00
#
_symmetry.space_group_name_H-M   'P 1'
#
loop_
_entity.id
_entity.type
_entity.pdbx_description
1 polymer ?
#
loop_
_entity_poly.entity_id
_entity_poly.type
_entity_poly.pdbx_seq_one_letter_code
_entity_poly.pdbx_strand_id
1 'polypeptide(L)'
;MTFRSVCALMLLSLLLSFPASAQVPGHLNYQGRLLSGTNLYNGTVSMRFRLYTNETDTTIVFESTQSVAVADGLYAARIGENVLVGHLALTLSQGDIWLQVVVNGTPLEPRERLASAPYAIYPGLKGQYNAEWSAWATVGGGLSNAAFNAYGTIGGGKRNVAMGIGSTIAGGEDNVTSNMLCVVGGGAQNVAGSLGQGYATVAGGYQCRAVGFDSVVGGGWQNVATGENATVSGGDNNFAGGKSSTVPGGNLNVAGGDNSFAAGHAAYAFHNGSFVWADETSDFPFLSTSSNQFLIRASQGVGINTNATPEALTVNGNVKAKAFIGNGASLTNVSGSAIANGSITTQQLAVASVGSTQLMPSAVGGAHLQDGTAVRSINALTDQVTLQGAGGITVSSQSQTLTIANENQLPPSAIVLSRTSPNDVLETNGFNLVFETQDRDSWTQITNDAAFLGRRNACGLSFLGKLFFFGGQGNGGTTNTVWFSDDGATWFQAPFAQWGARYRAAAAVFSNRMWIAGGSLTVSGNKTNDVWWTENGFGWTAATLNAPWGGRALHQLLAFDGKLWLLGGSGNNFSNDVWNTTNGSNWTRVTTAPWSRREGFGACIFKDRIWVMGGYGVGVSRTNDVWSSADGSNWVCATPQAEWAARSEHGALTYDNKLWVMGGYTGSITQTSDAWYSENGSNWTSAGNADWMARAGFVSMIHSGRMWAVSGLTSNGVYDDDVWASGAPDKSGRFFLYEKR
;
A
#
# COMPACT_ATOMS: atom_id res chain seq x y z
N MET A 1 -26.41 16.30 -4.00
CA MET A 1 -26.36 16.88 -5.36
C MET A 1 -25.17 16.27 -6.09
N THR A 2 -25.39 15.62 -7.22
CA THR A 2 -24.36 14.85 -7.93
C THR A 2 -23.51 15.73 -8.85
N PHE A 3 -22.20 15.49 -8.87
CA PHE A 3 -21.17 16.20 -9.66
C PHE A 3 -21.54 16.39 -11.14
N ARG A 4 -22.26 15.43 -11.75
CA ARG A 4 -22.77 15.51 -13.13
C ARG A 4 -23.87 16.57 -13.34
N SER A 5 -24.67 16.86 -12.33
CA SER A 5 -25.75 17.85 -12.39
C SER A 5 -25.21 19.28 -12.29
N VAL A 6 -24.06 19.46 -11.63
CA VAL A 6 -23.34 20.73 -11.56
C VAL A 6 -22.59 20.99 -12.87
N CYS A 7 -21.96 19.97 -13.47
CA CYS A 7 -21.33 20.09 -14.79
C CYS A 7 -22.33 20.37 -15.93
N ALA A 8 -23.54 19.81 -15.88
CA ALA A 8 -24.56 20.01 -16.90
C ALA A 8 -25.21 21.41 -16.84
N LEU A 9 -25.42 21.97 -15.64
CA LEU A 9 -25.87 23.36 -15.50
C LEU A 9 -24.76 24.37 -15.87
N MET A 10 -23.48 24.04 -15.63
CA MET A 10 -22.35 24.89 -16.03
C MET A 10 -22.14 24.92 -17.55
N LEU A 11 -22.37 23.81 -18.27
CA LEU A 11 -22.25 23.78 -19.73
C LEU A 11 -23.27 24.69 -20.43
N LEU A 12 -24.45 24.88 -19.84
CA LEU A 12 -25.50 25.73 -20.39
C LEU A 12 -25.28 27.22 -20.10
N SER A 13 -24.57 27.57 -19.00
CA SER A 13 -24.13 28.95 -18.72
C SER A 13 -22.85 29.36 -19.46
N LEU A 14 -22.04 28.39 -19.91
CA LEU A 14 -20.83 28.63 -20.73
C LEU A 14 -21.12 29.09 -22.16
N LEU A 15 -22.39 29.02 -22.60
CA LEU A 15 -22.84 29.50 -23.92
C LEU A 15 -23.29 30.98 -23.93
N LEU A 16 -23.26 31.67 -22.78
CA LEU A 16 -23.79 33.04 -22.64
C LEU A 16 -22.80 34.08 -22.09
N SER A 17 -21.50 33.79 -22.07
CA SER A 17 -20.48 34.78 -21.72
C SER A 17 -20.04 35.57 -22.97
N PHE A 18 -20.54 36.81 -23.08
CA PHE A 18 -20.01 37.79 -24.04
C PHE A 18 -18.53 38.10 -23.71
N PRO A 19 -17.64 38.22 -24.71
CA PRO A 19 -16.29 38.68 -24.46
C PRO A 19 -16.35 40.13 -23.97
N ALA A 20 -15.96 40.37 -22.72
CA ALA A 20 -15.56 41.69 -22.28
C ALA A 20 -14.19 41.99 -22.90
N SER A 21 -14.16 42.64 -24.05
CA SER A 21 -12.92 43.19 -24.59
C SER A 21 -12.50 44.34 -23.69
N ALA A 22 -11.35 44.24 -23.03
CA ALA A 22 -10.68 45.44 -22.52
C ALA A 22 -10.45 46.36 -23.73
N GLN A 23 -10.93 47.60 -23.66
CA GLN A 23 -10.77 48.56 -24.74
C GLN A 23 -9.28 48.90 -24.86
N VAL A 24 -8.61 48.37 -25.88
CA VAL A 24 -7.26 48.81 -26.25
C VAL A 24 -7.35 50.31 -26.51
N PRO A 25 -6.48 51.15 -25.92
CA PRO A 25 -6.50 52.57 -26.22
C PRO A 25 -6.41 52.78 -27.74
N GLY A 26 -7.43 53.43 -28.34
CA GLY A 26 -7.52 53.64 -29.79
C GLY A 26 -6.53 54.69 -30.33
N HIS A 27 -5.54 55.08 -29.52
CA HIS A 27 -4.62 56.18 -29.79
C HIS A 27 -3.20 55.84 -29.36
N LEU A 28 -2.21 56.28 -30.14
CA LEU A 28 -0.79 56.21 -29.81
C LEU A 28 -0.26 57.63 -29.54
N ASN A 29 0.39 57.85 -28.41
CA ASN A 29 1.09 59.12 -28.17
C ASN A 29 2.36 59.17 -29.03
N TYR A 30 2.57 60.29 -29.72
CA TYR A 30 3.74 60.56 -30.53
C TYR A 30 4.26 61.97 -30.23
N GLN A 31 5.55 62.12 -30.02
CA GLN A 31 6.18 63.40 -29.72
C GLN A 31 7.38 63.59 -30.63
N GLY A 32 7.66 64.83 -30.97
CA GLY A 32 8.78 65.13 -31.84
C GLY A 32 9.23 66.58 -31.71
N ARG A 33 10.31 66.89 -32.43
CA ARG A 33 10.82 68.24 -32.60
C ARG A 33 10.71 68.67 -34.06
N LEU A 34 9.90 69.68 -34.34
CA LEU A 34 9.71 70.26 -35.66
C LEU A 34 10.62 71.49 -35.86
N LEU A 35 11.34 71.49 -36.97
CA LEU A 35 12.17 72.59 -37.42
C LEU A 35 11.61 73.17 -38.72
N SER A 36 11.81 74.47 -38.92
CA SER A 36 11.63 75.13 -40.22
C SER A 36 13.00 75.56 -40.73
N GLY A 37 13.61 74.72 -41.57
CA GLY A 37 15.04 74.83 -41.88
C GLY A 37 15.88 74.45 -40.66
N THR A 38 16.77 75.33 -40.21
CA THR A 38 17.58 75.13 -38.99
C THR A 38 16.95 75.75 -37.73
N ASN A 39 15.85 76.49 -37.87
CA ASN A 39 15.22 77.20 -36.75
C ASN A 39 14.07 76.39 -36.14
N LEU A 40 13.84 76.59 -34.85
CA LEU A 40 12.73 75.97 -34.14
C LEU A 40 11.39 76.54 -34.60
N TYR A 41 10.45 75.65 -34.91
CA TYR A 41 9.12 76.07 -35.31
C TYR A 41 8.25 76.41 -34.08
N ASN A 42 7.51 77.52 -34.15
CA ASN A 42 6.56 77.97 -33.14
C ASN A 42 5.23 78.31 -33.82
N GLY A 43 4.12 77.68 -33.41
CA GLY A 43 2.81 77.88 -34.02
C GLY A 43 1.97 76.61 -34.08
N THR A 44 0.81 76.65 -34.73
CA THR A 44 -0.06 75.48 -34.92
C THR A 44 0.05 74.98 -36.35
N VAL A 45 0.22 73.67 -36.55
CA VAL A 45 0.33 73.02 -37.86
C VAL A 45 -0.65 71.87 -38.02
N SER A 46 -1.10 71.63 -39.24
CA SER A 46 -1.86 70.40 -39.55
C SER A 46 -0.89 69.24 -39.74
N MET A 47 -1.02 68.20 -38.93
CA MET A 47 -0.23 66.98 -39.05
C MET A 47 -1.11 65.79 -39.44
N ARG A 48 -0.65 65.02 -40.43
CA ARG A 48 -1.20 63.69 -40.73
C ARG A 48 -0.18 62.61 -40.39
N PHE A 49 -0.68 61.49 -39.90
CA PHE A 49 0.11 60.32 -39.51
C PHE A 49 -0.33 59.15 -40.38
N ARG A 50 0.56 58.68 -41.25
CA ARG A 50 0.29 57.58 -42.19
C ARG A 50 1.11 56.37 -41.82
N LEU A 51 0.48 55.19 -41.83
CA LEU A 51 1.14 53.92 -41.57
C LEU A 51 1.22 53.08 -42.85
N TYR A 52 2.34 52.37 -43.00
CA TYR A 52 2.67 51.48 -44.11
C TYR A 52 3.23 50.16 -43.59
N THR A 53 3.05 49.09 -44.35
CA THR A 53 3.58 47.73 -44.07
C THR A 53 5.02 47.52 -44.52
N ASN A 54 5.61 48.50 -45.20
CA ASN A 54 7.01 48.53 -45.60
C ASN A 54 7.50 49.99 -45.69
N GLU A 55 8.81 50.22 -45.57
CA GLU A 55 9.44 51.53 -45.68
C GLU A 55 9.15 52.21 -47.02
N THR A 56 9.07 51.45 -48.11
CA THR A 56 8.94 51.97 -49.48
C THR A 56 7.54 51.84 -50.08
N ASP A 57 6.58 51.26 -49.35
CA ASP A 57 5.22 51.03 -49.86
C ASP A 57 4.49 52.33 -50.16
N THR A 58 3.64 52.32 -51.19
CA THR A 58 2.80 53.46 -51.56
C THR A 58 1.37 53.36 -51.03
N THR A 59 0.96 52.18 -50.54
CA THR A 59 -0.40 51.94 -50.03
C THR A 59 -0.50 52.29 -48.55
N ILE A 60 -1.36 53.25 -48.23
CA ILE A 60 -1.63 53.65 -46.85
C ILE A 60 -2.58 52.64 -46.21
N VAL A 61 -2.14 51.98 -45.14
CA VAL A 61 -2.98 51.04 -44.38
C VAL A 61 -3.73 51.72 -43.23
N PHE A 62 -3.24 52.89 -42.78
CA PHE A 62 -3.93 53.74 -41.82
C PHE A 62 -3.53 55.22 -41.96
N GLU A 63 -4.48 56.14 -41.80
CA GLU A 63 -4.22 57.59 -41.77
C GLU A 63 -5.09 58.29 -40.72
N SER A 64 -4.50 59.17 -39.92
CA SER A 64 -5.21 60.06 -39.01
C SER A 64 -4.69 61.50 -39.10
N THR A 65 -5.51 62.48 -38.71
CA THR A 65 -5.16 63.90 -38.83
C THR A 65 -5.47 64.69 -37.58
N GLN A 66 -4.65 65.69 -37.27
CA GLN A 66 -4.87 66.58 -36.13
C GLN A 66 -4.19 67.92 -36.35
N SER A 67 -4.75 68.95 -35.70
CA SER A 67 -4.12 70.27 -35.59
C SER A 67 -3.26 70.27 -34.33
N VAL A 68 -1.95 70.45 -34.49
CA VAL A 68 -0.96 70.25 -33.42
C VAL A 68 -0.28 71.57 -33.12
N ALA A 69 -0.34 72.00 -31.86
CA ALA A 69 0.41 73.14 -31.36
C ALA A 69 1.88 72.75 -31.14
N VAL A 70 2.79 73.57 -31.65
CA VAL A 70 4.24 73.39 -31.55
C VAL A 70 4.81 74.60 -30.80
N ALA A 71 5.54 74.33 -29.71
CA ALA A 71 6.18 75.33 -28.88
C ALA A 71 7.68 75.02 -28.76
N ASP A 72 8.54 75.99 -29.11
CA ASP A 72 10.00 75.88 -29.17
C ASP A 72 10.48 74.64 -29.95
N GLY A 73 9.77 74.35 -31.03
CA GLY A 73 9.97 73.19 -31.88
C GLY A 73 9.39 71.90 -31.31
N LEU A 74 9.00 71.80 -30.05
CA LEU A 74 8.46 70.57 -29.47
C LEU A 74 6.95 70.44 -29.69
N TYR A 75 6.51 69.22 -29.95
CA TYR A 75 5.09 68.90 -30.04
C TYR A 75 4.77 67.52 -29.45
N ALA A 76 3.51 67.39 -29.04
CA ALA A 76 2.90 66.12 -28.65
C ALA A 76 1.59 65.94 -29.43
N ALA A 77 1.40 64.74 -29.94
CA ALA A 77 0.34 64.38 -30.87
C ALA A 77 -0.22 62.99 -30.50
N ARG A 78 -1.48 62.74 -30.83
CA ARG A 78 -2.09 61.41 -30.68
C ARG A 78 -2.48 60.81 -32.03
N ILE A 79 -1.73 59.81 -32.48
CA ILE A 79 -2.08 59.04 -33.68
C ILE A 79 -3.36 58.26 -33.38
N GLY A 80 -4.35 58.29 -34.26
CA GLY A 80 -5.71 57.79 -33.98
C GLY A 80 -6.76 58.86 -33.78
N GLU A 81 -6.38 60.14 -33.64
CA GLU A 81 -7.34 61.25 -33.64
C GLU A 81 -7.80 61.58 -35.07
N ASN A 82 -9.12 61.77 -35.25
CA ASN A 82 -9.77 62.03 -36.54
C ASN A 82 -9.25 61.13 -37.67
N VAL A 83 -9.52 59.82 -37.53
CA VAL A 83 -9.11 58.79 -38.49
C VAL A 83 -9.75 59.05 -39.85
N LEU A 84 -8.92 59.04 -40.90
CA LEU A 84 -9.32 59.20 -42.30
C LEU A 84 -9.34 57.86 -43.04
N VAL A 85 -8.44 56.94 -42.69
CA VAL A 85 -8.29 55.62 -43.34
C VAL A 85 -7.96 54.55 -42.30
N GLY A 86 -8.61 53.40 -42.39
CA GLY A 86 -8.26 52.18 -41.65
C GLY A 86 -8.64 52.17 -40.17
N HIS A 87 -8.17 51.16 -39.45
CA HIS A 87 -8.31 51.02 -38.00
C HIS A 87 -6.93 50.83 -37.36
N LEU A 88 -6.55 51.73 -36.45
CA LEU A 88 -5.19 51.78 -35.88
C LEU A 88 -4.78 50.45 -35.23
N ALA A 89 -5.65 49.88 -34.38
CA ALA A 89 -5.36 48.65 -33.66
C ALA A 89 -5.15 47.43 -34.59
N LEU A 90 -5.97 47.31 -35.64
CA LEU A 90 -5.81 46.24 -36.63
C LEU A 90 -4.54 46.42 -37.44
N THR A 91 -4.20 47.66 -37.80
CA THR A 91 -3.01 47.98 -38.59
C THR A 91 -1.73 47.64 -37.83
N LEU A 92 -1.67 48.01 -36.55
CA LEU A 92 -0.52 47.69 -35.68
C LEU A 92 -0.36 46.18 -35.43
N SER A 93 -1.41 45.36 -35.67
CA SER A 93 -1.32 43.90 -35.51
C SER A 93 -0.66 43.17 -36.69
N GLN A 94 -0.44 43.85 -37.82
CA GLN A 94 0.02 43.22 -39.08
C GLN A 94 1.53 42.93 -39.13
N GLY A 95 2.28 43.27 -38.08
CA GLY A 95 3.73 43.05 -37.98
C GLY A 95 4.50 44.37 -37.97
N ASP A 96 5.58 44.44 -38.76
CA ASP A 96 6.37 45.67 -38.87
C ASP A 96 5.59 46.78 -39.57
N ILE A 97 5.60 47.99 -38.98
CA ILE A 97 4.87 49.15 -39.49
C ILE A 97 5.79 50.38 -39.52
N TRP A 98 5.69 51.17 -40.58
CA TRP A 98 6.43 52.42 -40.79
C TRP A 98 5.51 53.62 -40.73
N LEU A 99 5.86 54.60 -39.91
CA LEU A 99 5.16 55.87 -39.75
C LEU A 99 5.77 56.95 -40.65
N GLN A 100 4.92 57.63 -41.41
CA GLN A 100 5.25 58.86 -42.11
C GLN A 100 4.43 60.01 -41.52
N VAL A 101 5.11 61.07 -41.10
CA VAL A 101 4.49 62.30 -40.62
C VAL A 101 4.43 63.31 -41.77
N VAL A 102 3.25 63.85 -42.04
CA VAL A 102 3.02 64.86 -43.08
C VAL A 102 2.62 66.17 -42.41
N VAL A 103 3.43 67.21 -42.54
CA VAL A 103 3.19 68.52 -41.90
C VAL A 103 2.80 69.53 -42.97
N ASN A 104 1.62 70.14 -42.83
CA ASN A 104 1.05 71.11 -43.78
C ASN A 104 1.08 70.62 -45.26
N GLY A 105 0.88 69.31 -45.46
CA GLY A 105 0.87 68.68 -46.80
C GLY A 105 2.23 68.16 -47.27
N THR A 106 3.33 68.49 -46.60
CA THR A 106 4.68 68.02 -46.94
C THR A 106 5.05 66.77 -46.14
N PRO A 107 5.32 65.62 -46.79
CA PRO A 107 5.81 64.42 -46.11
C PRO A 107 7.23 64.62 -45.58
N LEU A 108 7.47 64.19 -44.35
CA LEU A 108 8.82 64.14 -43.76
C LEU A 108 9.43 62.76 -44.03
N GLU A 109 10.70 62.76 -44.47
CA GLU A 109 11.49 61.56 -44.78
C GLU A 109 12.77 61.53 -43.93
N PRO A 110 13.30 60.35 -43.57
CA PRO A 110 12.77 59.01 -43.89
C PRO A 110 11.57 58.62 -43.01
N ARG A 111 10.79 57.64 -43.45
CA ARG A 111 9.75 57.01 -42.60
C ARG A 111 10.38 56.32 -41.39
N GLU A 112 9.72 56.43 -40.26
CA GLU A 112 10.18 55.86 -39.00
C GLU A 112 9.53 54.49 -38.76
N ARG A 113 10.33 53.42 -38.62
CA ARG A 113 9.79 52.11 -38.21
C ARG A 113 9.32 52.20 -36.76
N LEU A 114 8.03 51.92 -36.52
CA LEU A 114 7.48 51.85 -35.19
C LEU A 114 7.94 50.55 -34.51
N ALA A 115 8.91 50.65 -33.61
CA ALA A 115 9.30 49.56 -32.73
C ALA A 115 8.37 49.51 -31.50
N SER A 116 8.06 48.30 -31.01
CA SER A 116 7.20 48.15 -29.83
C SER A 116 7.84 48.77 -28.58
N ALA A 117 7.20 49.78 -28.00
CA ALA A 117 7.43 50.16 -26.60
C ALA A 117 6.75 49.13 -25.67
N PRO A 118 7.17 48.96 -24.40
CA PRO A 118 6.70 47.89 -23.49
C PRO A 118 5.28 48.11 -22.93
N TYR A 119 4.34 48.49 -23.80
CA TYR A 119 2.91 48.29 -23.59
C TYR A 119 2.51 47.08 -24.44
N ALA A 120 2.22 45.94 -23.80
CA ALA A 120 2.00 44.67 -24.49
C ALA A 120 0.80 44.75 -25.46
N ILE A 121 1.08 44.88 -26.77
CA ILE A 121 0.07 44.92 -27.85
C ILE A 121 -0.48 43.51 -28.19
N TYR A 122 -0.14 42.46 -27.44
CA TYR A 122 -0.68 41.12 -27.65
C TYR A 122 -1.04 40.40 -26.34
N PRO A 123 -2.27 40.54 -25.82
CA PRO A 123 -2.85 39.57 -24.90
C PRO A 123 -3.57 38.41 -25.64
N GLY A 124 -3.65 38.44 -26.97
CA GLY A 124 -4.53 37.59 -27.80
C GLY A 124 -4.21 36.09 -27.90
N LEU A 125 -3.17 35.59 -27.24
CA LEU A 125 -2.93 34.15 -27.06
C LEU A 125 -3.00 33.70 -25.59
N LYS A 126 -3.61 34.52 -24.70
CA LYS A 126 -3.99 34.07 -23.36
C LYS A 126 -5.12 33.04 -23.46
N GLY A 127 -4.72 31.78 -23.58
CA GLY A 127 -5.39 30.60 -23.06
C GLY A 127 -6.88 30.43 -23.32
N GLN A 128 -7.22 29.54 -24.25
CA GLN A 128 -8.58 29.04 -24.36
C GLN A 128 -9.01 28.39 -23.03
N TYR A 129 -10.17 28.78 -22.50
CA TYR A 129 -10.85 28.18 -21.33
C TYR A 129 -10.17 28.30 -19.95
N ASN A 130 -9.38 29.35 -19.68
CA ASN A 130 -8.88 29.60 -18.32
C ASN A 130 -9.94 30.30 -17.44
N ALA A 131 -9.98 29.97 -16.14
CA ALA A 131 -10.97 30.52 -15.22
C ALA A 131 -10.35 31.02 -13.90
N GLU A 132 -10.72 32.24 -13.50
CA GLU A 132 -10.34 32.89 -12.23
C GLU A 132 -11.62 33.24 -11.48
N TRP A 133 -11.86 32.67 -10.29
CA TRP A 133 -13.16 32.74 -9.60
C TRP A 133 -13.17 33.60 -8.34
N SER A 134 -12.02 34.17 -7.94
CA SER A 134 -11.88 34.96 -6.70
C SER A 134 -10.91 36.13 -6.87
N ALA A 135 -11.06 37.15 -6.02
CA ALA A 135 -10.15 38.30 -5.97
C ALA A 135 -8.69 37.85 -5.77
N TRP A 136 -7.77 38.49 -6.50
CA TRP A 136 -6.32 38.30 -6.42
C TRP A 136 -5.79 36.92 -6.87
N ALA A 137 -6.59 36.10 -7.56
CA ALA A 137 -6.08 34.91 -8.26
C ALA A 137 -5.33 35.32 -9.54
N THR A 138 -4.37 34.51 -10.00
CA THR A 138 -3.60 34.74 -11.23
C THR A 138 -3.45 33.46 -12.04
N VAL A 139 -3.84 33.49 -13.32
CA VAL A 139 -3.45 32.49 -14.33
C VAL A 139 -2.56 33.14 -15.39
N GLY A 140 -1.28 32.77 -15.42
CA GLY A 140 -0.27 33.37 -16.31
C GLY A 140 -0.48 33.06 -17.80
N GLY A 141 -1.09 31.92 -18.14
CA GLY A 141 -1.38 31.50 -19.52
C GLY A 141 -1.78 30.02 -19.62
N GLY A 142 -1.65 29.42 -20.82
CA GLY A 142 -1.90 27.99 -21.04
C GLY A 142 -3.36 27.61 -21.34
N LEU A 143 -3.69 26.32 -21.40
CA LEU A 143 -4.99 25.78 -21.85
C LEU A 143 -5.79 25.18 -20.69
N SER A 144 -7.00 25.66 -20.46
CA SER A 144 -7.97 25.07 -19.51
C SER A 144 -7.50 25.03 -18.04
N ASN A 145 -6.78 26.05 -17.57
CA ASN A 145 -6.36 26.18 -16.18
C ASN A 145 -7.42 26.88 -15.31
N ALA A 146 -7.59 26.47 -14.05
CA ALA A 146 -8.62 27.03 -13.16
C ALA A 146 -8.05 27.36 -11.78
N ALA A 147 -8.09 28.64 -11.39
CA ALA A 147 -7.76 29.11 -10.04
C ALA A 147 -9.04 29.56 -9.32
N PHE A 148 -9.45 28.83 -8.28
CA PHE A 148 -10.78 28.98 -7.66
C PHE A 148 -10.82 29.97 -6.49
N ASN A 149 -9.79 29.98 -5.64
CA ASN A 149 -9.80 30.72 -4.37
C ASN A 149 -8.82 31.90 -4.37
N ALA A 150 -8.99 32.81 -3.40
CA ALA A 150 -8.18 34.02 -3.28
C ALA A 150 -6.68 33.70 -3.21
N TYR A 151 -5.86 34.54 -3.85
CA TYR A 151 -4.40 34.41 -3.90
C TYR A 151 -3.88 33.14 -4.62
N GLY A 152 -4.75 32.36 -5.26
CA GLY A 152 -4.34 31.19 -6.04
C GLY A 152 -3.53 31.60 -7.28
N THR A 153 -2.40 30.94 -7.52
CA THR A 153 -1.53 31.23 -8.67
C THR A 153 -1.34 29.99 -9.54
N ILE A 154 -1.57 30.13 -10.84
CA ILE A 154 -1.17 29.14 -11.85
C ILE A 154 -0.25 29.85 -12.85
N GLY A 155 1.02 29.46 -12.94
CA GLY A 155 1.97 30.09 -13.87
C GLY A 155 1.64 29.84 -15.34
N GLY A 156 1.06 28.67 -15.66
CA GLY A 156 0.62 28.31 -17.01
C GLY A 156 0.32 26.81 -17.15
N GLY A 157 0.53 26.25 -18.34
CA GLY A 157 0.39 24.81 -18.59
C GLY A 157 -1.01 24.40 -19.06
N LYS A 158 -1.40 23.15 -18.82
CA LYS A 158 -2.62 22.55 -19.36
C LYS A 158 -3.44 21.85 -18.27
N ARG A 159 -4.71 22.21 -18.12
CA ARG A 159 -5.66 21.57 -17.18
C ARG A 159 -5.20 21.55 -15.72
N ASN A 160 -4.46 22.57 -15.30
CA ASN A 160 -4.07 22.73 -13.90
C ASN A 160 -5.21 23.34 -13.08
N VAL A 161 -5.37 22.88 -11.84
CA VAL A 161 -6.48 23.27 -10.97
C VAL A 161 -5.96 23.67 -9.60
N ALA A 162 -6.01 24.97 -9.29
CA ALA A 162 -5.64 25.52 -8.01
C ALA A 162 -6.87 25.86 -7.18
N MET A 163 -7.23 24.99 -6.23
CA MET A 163 -8.45 25.13 -5.41
C MET A 163 -8.20 25.76 -4.04
N GLY A 164 -6.97 25.84 -3.55
CA GLY A 164 -6.69 26.35 -2.22
C GLY A 164 -6.46 27.87 -2.16
N ILE A 165 -6.77 28.50 -1.02
CA ILE A 165 -6.39 29.89 -0.74
C ILE A 165 -4.86 30.01 -0.75
N GLY A 166 -4.29 30.91 -1.54
CA GLY A 166 -2.84 31.08 -1.64
C GLY A 166 -2.09 29.89 -2.25
N SER A 167 -2.80 28.93 -2.84
CA SER A 167 -2.16 27.76 -3.45
C SER A 167 -1.48 28.12 -4.77
N THR A 168 -0.36 27.46 -5.08
CA THR A 168 0.46 27.77 -6.25
C THR A 168 0.71 26.53 -7.11
N ILE A 169 0.49 26.64 -8.41
CA ILE A 169 0.93 25.68 -9.42
C ILE A 169 1.83 26.42 -10.40
N ALA A 170 3.14 26.13 -10.43
CA ALA A 170 4.04 26.86 -11.31
C ALA A 170 3.78 26.58 -12.81
N GLY A 171 3.28 25.38 -13.15
CA GLY A 171 2.91 25.00 -14.52
C GLY A 171 2.65 23.50 -14.65
N GLY A 172 2.83 22.94 -15.85
CA GLY A 172 2.69 21.50 -16.12
C GLY A 172 1.33 21.07 -16.67
N GLU A 173 0.99 19.78 -16.56
CA GLU A 173 -0.26 19.20 -17.08
C GLU A 173 -1.05 18.47 -15.99
N ASP A 174 -2.35 18.74 -15.85
CA ASP A 174 -3.25 18.03 -14.92
C ASP A 174 -2.82 18.06 -13.44
N ASN A 175 -2.15 19.12 -13.00
CA ASN A 175 -1.76 19.27 -11.60
C ASN A 175 -2.90 19.87 -10.77
N VAL A 176 -3.02 19.44 -9.51
CA VAL A 176 -4.09 19.88 -8.61
C VAL A 176 -3.53 20.30 -7.25
N THR A 177 -3.92 21.49 -6.79
CA THR A 177 -3.81 21.87 -5.37
C THR A 177 -5.22 21.96 -4.78
N SER A 178 -5.46 21.37 -3.62
CA SER A 178 -6.82 21.27 -3.07
C SER A 178 -7.06 22.10 -1.79
N ASN A 179 -6.00 22.59 -1.13
CA ASN A 179 -6.11 23.28 0.16
C ASN A 179 -5.15 24.48 0.30
N MET A 180 -5.30 25.24 1.39
CA MET A 180 -4.58 26.48 1.68
C MET A 180 -3.06 26.30 1.60
N LEU A 181 -2.41 27.22 0.88
CA LEU A 181 -0.95 27.33 0.74
C LEU A 181 -0.26 26.06 0.22
N CYS A 182 -1.00 25.18 -0.46
CA CYS A 182 -0.40 24.03 -1.15
C CYS A 182 0.37 24.47 -2.40
N VAL A 183 1.47 23.77 -2.70
CA VAL A 183 2.35 24.10 -3.83
C VAL A 183 2.56 22.89 -4.72
N VAL A 184 2.42 23.09 -6.03
CA VAL A 184 2.95 22.19 -7.06
C VAL A 184 3.94 22.95 -7.93
N GLY A 185 5.21 22.54 -7.94
CA GLY A 185 6.26 23.21 -8.72
C GLY A 185 6.16 22.96 -10.24
N GLY A 186 5.47 21.89 -10.66
CA GLY A 186 5.25 21.56 -12.07
C GLY A 186 5.01 20.06 -12.26
N GLY A 187 5.42 19.53 -13.42
CA GLY A 187 5.25 18.12 -13.76
C GLY A 187 3.85 17.79 -14.28
N ALA A 188 3.41 16.53 -14.14
CA ALA A 188 2.09 16.13 -14.59
C ALA A 188 1.34 15.20 -13.63
N GLN A 189 0.02 15.39 -13.54
CA GLN A 189 -0.88 14.58 -12.70
C GLN A 189 -0.51 14.59 -11.21
N ASN A 190 0.11 15.66 -10.73
CA ASN A 190 0.50 15.78 -9.33
C ASN A 190 -0.63 16.35 -8.47
N VAL A 191 -0.70 15.95 -7.21
CA VAL A 191 -1.71 16.42 -6.25
C VAL A 191 -1.06 16.90 -4.96
N ALA A 192 -1.32 18.15 -4.58
CA ALA A 192 -0.94 18.71 -3.28
C ALA A 192 -2.19 19.12 -2.46
N GLY A 193 -2.30 18.59 -1.24
CA GLY A 193 -3.37 18.85 -0.29
C GLY A 193 -4.48 17.80 -0.29
N SER A 194 -5.24 17.76 0.81
CA SER A 194 -6.47 16.97 1.00
C SER A 194 -7.61 17.82 1.56
N LEU A 195 -8.81 17.24 1.69
CA LEU A 195 -9.96 17.91 2.28
C LEU A 195 -9.71 18.16 3.78
N GLY A 196 -9.41 19.41 4.14
CA GLY A 196 -9.32 19.86 5.54
C GLY A 196 -7.91 20.23 6.07
N GLN A 197 -6.83 19.90 5.37
CA GLN A 197 -5.45 20.19 5.80
C GLN A 197 -4.62 20.89 4.70
N GLY A 198 -3.94 21.99 5.06
CA GLY A 198 -3.11 22.82 4.16
C GLY A 198 -1.61 22.53 4.20
N TYR A 199 -0.83 23.34 3.47
CA TYR A 199 0.65 23.40 3.46
C TYR A 199 1.41 22.26 2.75
N ALA A 200 0.71 21.33 2.10
CA ALA A 200 1.38 20.25 1.35
C ALA A 200 2.14 20.77 0.12
N THR A 201 3.31 20.18 -0.18
CA THR A 201 4.17 20.55 -1.31
C THR A 201 4.51 19.36 -2.19
N VAL A 202 4.33 19.50 -3.50
CA VAL A 202 4.91 18.62 -4.52
C VAL A 202 5.85 19.45 -5.40
N ALA A 203 7.16 19.24 -5.33
CA ALA A 203 8.07 20.09 -6.12
C ALA A 203 7.99 19.81 -7.64
N GLY A 204 7.56 18.62 -8.05
CA GLY A 204 7.34 18.24 -9.46
C GLY A 204 7.11 16.74 -9.64
N GLY A 205 7.41 16.20 -10.83
CA GLY A 205 7.33 14.76 -11.12
C GLY A 205 6.06 14.35 -11.88
N TYR A 206 5.76 13.05 -11.88
CA TYR A 206 4.58 12.48 -12.51
C TYR A 206 3.80 11.61 -11.52
N GLN A 207 2.51 11.90 -11.34
CA GLN A 207 1.61 11.19 -10.43
C GLN A 207 2.04 11.21 -8.96
N CYS A 208 2.75 12.25 -8.52
CA CYS A 208 3.12 12.45 -7.13
C CYS A 208 1.96 13.03 -6.31
N ARG A 209 1.83 12.61 -5.04
CA ARG A 209 0.73 13.03 -4.15
C ARG A 209 1.23 13.38 -2.75
N ALA A 210 1.21 14.65 -2.39
CA ALA A 210 1.42 15.11 -1.02
C ALA A 210 0.06 15.52 -0.43
N VAL A 211 -0.52 14.73 0.47
CA VAL A 211 -1.92 14.89 0.92
C VAL A 211 -2.09 15.01 2.44
N GLY A 212 -1.05 14.73 3.23
CA GLY A 212 -1.02 15.02 4.67
C GLY A 212 -0.79 16.50 4.96
N PHE A 213 -1.19 16.98 6.14
CA PHE A 213 -0.84 18.32 6.63
C PHE A 213 0.68 18.50 6.62
N ASP A 214 1.16 19.58 5.98
CA ASP A 214 2.58 19.90 5.89
C ASP A 214 3.44 18.75 5.29
N SER A 215 2.84 17.90 4.46
CA SER A 215 3.54 16.80 3.79
C SER A 215 4.30 17.29 2.55
N VAL A 216 5.42 16.62 2.24
CA VAL A 216 6.30 17.00 1.14
C VAL A 216 6.59 15.81 0.24
N VAL A 217 6.43 16.01 -1.06
CA VAL A 217 6.99 15.14 -2.10
C VAL A 217 7.94 15.95 -2.98
N GLY A 218 9.23 15.63 -2.95
CA GLY A 218 10.26 16.35 -3.70
C GLY A 218 10.22 16.12 -5.22
N GLY A 219 9.54 15.08 -5.70
CA GLY A 219 9.37 14.80 -7.13
C GLY A 219 9.34 13.31 -7.44
N GLY A 220 9.68 12.93 -8.68
CA GLY A 220 9.81 11.52 -9.09
C GLY A 220 8.57 10.95 -9.78
N TRP A 221 8.42 9.61 -9.75
CA TRP A 221 7.29 8.88 -10.33
C TRP A 221 6.46 8.23 -9.21
N GLN A 222 5.15 8.50 -9.17
CA GLN A 222 4.19 7.83 -8.27
C GLN A 222 4.52 7.85 -6.76
N ASN A 223 5.19 8.90 -6.28
CA ASN A 223 5.52 9.04 -4.86
C ASN A 223 4.35 9.63 -4.06
N VAL A 224 4.10 9.13 -2.85
CA VAL A 224 2.94 9.49 -2.03
C VAL A 224 3.35 9.79 -0.58
N ALA A 225 3.01 10.98 -0.09
CA ALA A 225 3.12 11.35 1.32
C ALA A 225 1.72 11.66 1.89
N THR A 226 1.26 10.88 2.86
CA THR A 226 -0.09 10.99 3.46
C THR A 226 -0.07 11.32 4.94
N GLY A 227 1.00 11.02 5.66
CA GLY A 227 1.14 11.39 7.08
C GLY A 227 1.34 12.89 7.30
N GLU A 228 0.96 13.38 8.47
CA GLU A 228 1.27 14.73 8.94
C GLU A 228 2.80 14.92 9.00
N ASN A 229 3.33 15.99 8.41
CA ASN A 229 4.78 16.25 8.25
C ASN A 229 5.55 15.11 7.53
N ALA A 230 4.88 14.22 6.81
CA ALA A 230 5.53 13.12 6.12
C ALA A 230 6.32 13.63 4.90
N THR A 231 7.49 13.06 4.66
CA THR A 231 8.39 13.49 3.57
C THR A 231 8.75 12.31 2.67
N VAL A 232 8.57 12.50 1.36
CA VAL A 232 9.19 11.67 0.32
C VAL A 232 10.07 12.56 -0.54
N SER A 233 11.40 12.47 -0.42
CA SER A 233 12.28 13.41 -1.13
C SER A 233 12.31 13.19 -2.66
N GLY A 234 11.91 12.01 -3.15
CA GLY A 234 11.86 11.70 -4.58
C GLY A 234 11.83 10.19 -4.85
N GLY A 235 12.37 9.78 -6.00
CA GLY A 235 12.47 8.37 -6.39
C GLY A 235 11.24 7.86 -7.13
N ASP A 236 10.94 6.58 -6.98
CA ASP A 236 9.86 5.90 -7.69
C ASP A 236 9.01 5.04 -6.73
N ASN A 237 7.69 5.22 -6.75
CA ASN A 237 6.72 4.39 -6.01
C ASN A 237 6.98 4.32 -4.50
N ASN A 238 7.45 5.42 -3.91
CA ASN A 238 7.66 5.52 -2.47
C ASN A 238 6.41 6.01 -1.73
N PHE A 239 6.18 5.50 -0.52
CA PHE A 239 5.04 5.85 0.34
C PHE A 239 5.48 6.25 1.75
N ALA A 240 5.16 7.46 2.17
CA ALA A 240 5.31 7.93 3.56
C ALA A 240 3.91 8.13 4.19
N GLY A 241 3.52 7.21 5.06
CA GLY A 241 2.17 7.11 5.63
C GLY A 241 2.03 7.57 7.07
N GLY A 242 3.06 7.33 7.90
CA GLY A 242 3.00 7.69 9.32
C GLY A 242 3.25 9.18 9.57
N LYS A 243 2.83 9.68 10.74
CA LYS A 243 3.17 11.04 11.17
C LYS A 243 4.69 11.19 11.28
N SER A 244 5.22 12.25 10.69
CA SER A 244 6.67 12.53 10.63
C SER A 244 7.49 11.39 10.01
N SER A 245 6.87 10.54 9.18
CA SER A 245 7.56 9.47 8.46
C SER A 245 8.39 10.02 7.30
N THR A 246 9.51 9.35 6.99
CA THR A 246 10.43 9.82 5.95
C THR A 246 10.85 8.69 5.02
N VAL A 247 10.73 8.95 3.71
CA VAL A 247 11.41 8.21 2.65
C VAL A 247 12.37 9.17 1.94
N PRO A 248 13.69 9.00 2.06
CA PRO A 248 14.65 9.91 1.43
C PRO A 248 14.78 9.72 -0.09
N GLY A 249 14.14 8.70 -0.66
CA GLY A 249 14.18 8.35 -2.08
C GLY A 249 14.20 6.84 -2.29
N GLY A 250 14.72 6.40 -3.43
CA GLY A 250 14.81 4.99 -3.81
C GLY A 250 13.57 4.49 -4.57
N ASN A 251 13.36 3.18 -4.57
CA ASN A 251 12.24 2.54 -5.25
C ASN A 251 11.40 1.69 -4.29
N LEU A 252 10.08 1.79 -4.38
CA LEU A 252 9.13 0.93 -3.65
C LEU A 252 9.26 0.97 -2.11
N ASN A 253 9.78 2.05 -1.51
CA ASN A 253 9.93 2.11 -0.05
C ASN A 253 8.64 2.57 0.65
N VAL A 254 8.39 2.05 1.85
CA VAL A 254 7.19 2.33 2.64
C VAL A 254 7.59 2.72 4.06
N ALA A 255 7.46 3.99 4.42
CA ALA A 255 7.55 4.48 5.79
C ALA A 255 6.13 4.62 6.38
N GLY A 256 5.58 3.50 6.85
CA GLY A 256 4.17 3.38 7.27
C GLY A 256 3.91 3.78 8.73
N GLY A 257 4.87 3.57 9.63
CA GLY A 257 4.71 3.90 11.05
C GLY A 257 5.02 5.36 11.39
N ASP A 258 4.53 5.85 12.52
CA ASP A 258 4.87 7.20 13.01
C ASP A 258 6.36 7.29 13.34
N ASN A 259 7.00 8.37 12.91
CA ASN A 259 8.45 8.59 13.04
C ASN A 259 9.30 7.47 12.37
N SER A 260 8.75 6.77 11.38
CA SER A 260 9.46 5.71 10.66
C SER A 260 10.35 6.26 9.54
N PHE A 261 11.35 5.46 9.15
CA PHE A 261 12.28 5.77 8.09
C PHE A 261 12.49 4.56 7.19
N ALA A 262 12.31 4.70 5.87
CA ALA A 262 12.51 3.63 4.91
C ALA A 262 13.32 4.10 3.71
N ALA A 263 14.41 3.41 3.35
CA ALA A 263 15.20 3.77 2.18
C ALA A 263 15.84 2.58 1.45
N GLY A 264 16.10 2.79 0.15
CA GLY A 264 16.73 1.82 -0.74
C GLY A 264 15.75 1.26 -1.76
N HIS A 265 15.65 -0.06 -1.85
CA HIS A 265 14.69 -0.77 -2.70
C HIS A 265 13.80 -1.69 -1.86
N ALA A 266 12.50 -1.46 -1.88
CA ALA A 266 11.52 -2.25 -1.16
C ALA A 266 11.77 -2.34 0.38
N ALA A 267 12.20 -1.25 1.02
CA ALA A 267 12.30 -1.14 2.48
C ALA A 267 10.95 -0.73 3.11
N TYR A 268 10.41 -1.53 4.03
CA TYR A 268 9.04 -1.41 4.54
C TYR A 268 9.05 -1.23 6.06
N ALA A 269 9.09 0.02 6.52
CA ALA A 269 9.05 0.42 7.92
C ALA A 269 7.60 0.66 8.40
N PHE A 270 6.85 -0.43 8.65
CA PHE A 270 5.43 -0.37 9.02
C PHE A 270 5.14 0.09 10.46
N HIS A 271 6.09 -0.11 11.38
CA HIS A 271 5.88 0.13 12.79
C HIS A 271 6.48 1.46 13.25
N ASN A 272 5.94 2.02 14.34
CA ASN A 272 6.36 3.32 14.86
C ASN A 272 7.83 3.33 15.26
N GLY A 273 8.57 4.37 14.88
CA GLY A 273 9.99 4.52 15.15
C GLY A 273 10.88 3.49 14.47
N SER A 274 10.36 2.68 13.53
CA SER A 274 11.16 1.68 12.82
C SER A 274 11.93 2.28 11.65
N PHE A 275 13.20 1.93 11.52
CA PHE A 275 14.13 2.37 10.49
C PHE A 275 14.53 1.16 9.67
N VAL A 276 14.25 1.16 8.37
CA VAL A 276 14.50 0.02 7.48
C VAL A 276 15.32 0.45 6.27
N TRP A 277 16.43 -0.25 6.05
CA TRP A 277 17.25 -0.13 4.85
C TRP A 277 17.27 -1.44 4.08
N ALA A 278 17.07 -1.37 2.77
CA ALA A 278 17.08 -2.53 1.91
C ALA A 278 17.82 -2.25 0.60
N ASP A 279 18.75 -3.13 0.25
CA ASP A 279 19.44 -3.09 -1.04
C ASP A 279 18.57 -3.58 -2.20
N GLU A 280 19.08 -3.47 -3.42
CA GLU A 280 18.39 -3.84 -4.67
C GLU A 280 18.39 -5.35 -4.97
N THR A 281 18.97 -6.18 -4.10
CA THR A 281 19.19 -7.60 -4.42
C THR A 281 17.94 -8.46 -4.38
N SER A 282 16.80 -7.89 -3.97
CA SER A 282 15.54 -8.59 -3.91
C SER A 282 14.38 -7.63 -4.12
N ASP A 283 13.50 -8.01 -5.04
CA ASP A 283 12.19 -7.37 -5.24
C ASP A 283 11.20 -7.73 -4.11
N PHE A 284 11.56 -8.67 -3.23
CA PHE A 284 10.78 -8.93 -2.03
C PHE A 284 11.03 -7.85 -0.98
N PRO A 285 9.97 -7.30 -0.39
CA PRO A 285 10.10 -6.23 0.59
C PRO A 285 10.78 -6.72 1.88
N PHE A 286 11.64 -5.88 2.43
CA PHE A 286 12.29 -6.08 3.72
C PHE A 286 11.52 -5.28 4.78
N LEU A 287 10.96 -5.98 5.77
CA LEU A 287 9.86 -5.47 6.59
C LEU A 287 10.31 -5.23 8.04
N SER A 288 9.84 -4.15 8.68
CA SER A 288 9.82 -4.10 10.14
C SER A 288 8.75 -5.01 10.73
N THR A 289 9.05 -5.59 11.89
CA THR A 289 8.21 -6.59 12.59
C THR A 289 7.76 -6.10 13.96
N SER A 290 8.31 -4.97 14.44
CA SER A 290 7.92 -4.30 15.67
C SER A 290 8.38 -2.84 15.66
N SER A 291 7.84 -2.04 16.59
CA SER A 291 8.22 -0.64 16.77
C SER A 291 9.68 -0.49 17.23
N ASN A 292 10.29 0.65 16.91
CA ASN A 292 11.64 1.04 17.34
C ASN A 292 12.77 0.09 16.89
N GLN A 293 12.56 -0.63 15.79
CA GLN A 293 13.59 -1.48 15.18
C GLN A 293 14.48 -0.68 14.24
N PHE A 294 15.76 -1.04 14.17
CA PHE A 294 16.64 -0.66 13.07
C PHE A 294 17.05 -1.93 12.30
N LEU A 295 16.58 -2.05 11.07
CA LEU A 295 16.80 -3.23 10.23
C LEU A 295 17.56 -2.83 8.97
N ILE A 296 18.57 -3.61 8.61
CA ILE A 296 19.39 -3.41 7.41
C ILE A 296 19.49 -4.71 6.64
N ARG A 297 19.08 -4.70 5.36
CA ARG A 297 19.42 -5.72 4.36
C ARG A 297 20.47 -5.13 3.44
N ALA A 298 21.69 -5.62 3.58
CA ALA A 298 22.82 -5.32 2.70
C ALA A 298 23.53 -6.64 2.37
N SER A 299 23.29 -7.16 1.17
CA SER A 299 23.82 -8.42 0.64
C SER A 299 25.34 -8.52 0.69
N GLN A 300 26.03 -7.39 0.52
CA GLN A 300 27.48 -7.29 0.63
C GLN A 300 27.95 -6.88 2.03
N GLY A 301 27.08 -6.86 3.04
CA GLY A 301 27.40 -6.53 4.43
C GLY A 301 27.35 -5.05 4.80
N VAL A 302 27.43 -4.78 6.10
CA VAL A 302 27.38 -3.45 6.72
C VAL A 302 28.76 -3.08 7.25
N GLY A 303 29.27 -1.92 6.86
CA GLY A 303 30.58 -1.42 7.30
C GLY A 303 30.46 -0.24 8.27
N ILE A 304 31.13 -0.33 9.43
CA ILE A 304 31.32 0.79 10.36
C ILE A 304 32.80 1.19 10.32
N ASN A 305 33.07 2.41 9.83
CA ASN A 305 34.42 2.93 9.61
C ASN A 305 35.28 2.06 8.65
N THR A 306 34.62 1.35 7.74
CA THR A 306 35.23 0.52 6.70
C THR A 306 34.30 0.45 5.49
N ASN A 307 34.87 0.28 4.30
CA ASN A 307 34.15 -0.05 3.06
C ASN A 307 34.34 -1.52 2.64
N ALA A 308 35.25 -2.25 3.30
CA ALA A 308 35.44 -3.68 3.11
C ALA A 308 34.58 -4.42 4.12
N THR A 309 33.61 -5.16 3.62
CA THR A 309 32.58 -5.87 4.40
C THR A 309 32.57 -7.35 4.04
N PRO A 310 33.62 -8.12 4.38
CA PRO A 310 33.66 -9.56 4.12
C PRO A 310 32.58 -10.32 4.90
N GLU A 311 32.08 -9.73 5.98
CA GLU A 311 31.04 -10.27 6.83
C GLU A 311 29.79 -9.37 6.83
N ALA A 312 28.66 -9.92 7.30
CA ALA A 312 27.39 -9.19 7.37
C ALA A 312 27.48 -7.88 8.18
N LEU A 313 28.32 -7.83 9.21
CA LEU A 313 28.68 -6.59 9.93
C LEU A 313 30.20 -6.58 10.18
N THR A 314 30.87 -5.56 9.66
CA THR A 314 32.31 -5.34 9.85
C THR A 314 32.54 -3.99 10.53
N VAL A 315 33.23 -4.00 11.67
CA VAL A 315 33.56 -2.79 12.44
C VAL A 315 35.08 -2.61 12.48
N ASN A 316 35.58 -1.52 11.90
CA ASN A 316 36.99 -1.14 12.01
C ASN A 316 37.19 -0.23 13.22
N GLY A 317 37.32 -0.84 14.39
CA GLY A 317 37.46 -0.17 15.69
C GLY A 317 37.02 -1.06 16.86
N ASN A 318 36.90 -0.46 18.03
CA ASN A 318 36.48 -1.16 19.24
C ASN A 318 34.95 -1.34 19.30
N VAL A 319 34.49 -2.55 19.63
CA VAL A 319 33.07 -2.84 19.92
C VAL A 319 32.87 -2.92 21.44
N LYS A 320 32.04 -2.04 22.00
CA LYS A 320 31.64 -2.09 23.42
C LYS A 320 30.21 -2.57 23.53
N ALA A 321 30.01 -3.83 23.95
CA ALA A 321 28.70 -4.44 24.15
C ALA A 321 28.40 -4.64 25.66
N LYS A 322 27.13 -4.47 26.05
CA LYS A 322 26.70 -4.71 27.45
C LYS A 322 26.57 -6.21 27.77
N ALA A 323 26.15 -7.00 26.79
CA ALA A 323 26.02 -8.45 26.88
C ALA A 323 26.07 -9.07 25.48
N PHE A 324 26.50 -10.33 25.41
CA PHE A 324 26.31 -11.21 24.25
C PHE A 324 25.24 -12.24 24.62
N ILE A 325 24.26 -12.48 23.74
CA ILE A 325 23.19 -13.48 23.95
C ILE A 325 23.43 -14.61 22.95
N GLY A 326 23.58 -15.84 23.45
CA GLY A 326 23.89 -17.03 22.66
C GLY A 326 24.84 -17.98 23.39
N ASN A 327 25.20 -19.09 22.75
CA ASN A 327 26.13 -20.07 23.33
C ASN A 327 27.62 -19.74 23.09
N GLY A 328 27.92 -18.62 22.42
CA GLY A 328 29.28 -18.16 22.14
C GLY A 328 30.06 -18.99 21.11
N ALA A 329 29.50 -20.09 20.59
CA ALA A 329 30.22 -21.00 19.68
C ALA A 329 30.69 -20.32 18.38
N SER A 330 30.00 -19.26 17.96
CA SER A 330 30.34 -18.46 16.77
C SER A 330 31.31 -17.31 17.03
N LEU A 331 31.74 -17.09 18.29
CA LEU A 331 32.79 -16.12 18.62
C LEU A 331 34.15 -16.75 18.35
N THR A 332 34.54 -16.82 17.08
CA THR A 332 35.85 -17.31 16.67
C THR A 332 36.92 -16.23 16.77
N ASN A 333 38.20 -16.61 16.80
CA ASN A 333 39.34 -15.68 16.85
C ASN A 333 39.45 -14.79 18.11
N VAL A 334 38.79 -15.17 19.21
CA VAL A 334 39.10 -14.64 20.55
C VAL A 334 40.42 -15.28 21.02
N SER A 335 41.55 -14.76 20.51
CA SER A 335 42.88 -15.30 20.82
C SER A 335 43.35 -14.90 22.22
N GLY A 336 44.32 -15.63 22.78
CA GLY A 336 44.91 -15.31 24.08
C GLY A 336 45.55 -13.92 24.14
N SER A 337 45.96 -13.34 23.01
CA SER A 337 46.42 -11.94 22.93
C SER A 337 45.27 -10.92 22.91
N ALA A 338 44.05 -11.33 22.54
CA ALA A 338 42.84 -10.51 22.64
C ALA A 338 42.23 -10.53 24.05
N ILE A 339 42.64 -11.46 24.91
CA ILE A 339 42.21 -11.55 26.31
C ILE A 339 43.34 -11.00 27.19
N ALA A 340 43.12 -9.82 27.78
CA ALA A 340 44.11 -9.25 28.69
C ALA A 340 44.32 -10.13 29.94
N ASN A 341 45.54 -10.15 30.47
CA ASN A 341 45.87 -11.00 31.61
C ASN A 341 45.01 -10.63 32.83
N GLY A 342 44.33 -11.62 33.43
CA GLY A 342 43.39 -11.40 34.54
C GLY A 342 42.03 -10.77 34.17
N SER A 343 41.72 -10.58 32.88
CA SER A 343 40.46 -9.98 32.45
C SER A 343 39.23 -10.88 32.60
N ILE A 344 39.41 -12.19 32.74
CA ILE A 344 38.36 -13.15 33.09
C ILE A 344 38.46 -13.45 34.58
N THR A 345 37.48 -12.98 35.35
CA THR A 345 37.39 -13.12 36.80
C THR A 345 36.17 -13.93 37.20
N THR A 346 36.08 -14.31 38.47
CA THR A 346 34.91 -14.99 39.05
C THR A 346 33.64 -14.14 39.01
N GLN A 347 33.71 -12.83 38.78
CA GLN A 347 32.53 -11.99 38.58
C GLN A 347 31.94 -12.15 37.17
N GLN A 348 32.75 -12.53 36.18
CA GLN A 348 32.31 -12.74 34.80
C GLN A 348 31.90 -14.20 34.54
N LEU A 349 32.33 -15.14 35.38
CA LEU A 349 31.96 -16.56 35.29
C LEU A 349 30.91 -16.89 36.36
N ALA A 350 29.70 -17.28 35.94
CA ALA A 350 28.71 -17.80 36.88
C ALA A 350 29.19 -19.14 37.49
N VAL A 351 28.71 -19.47 38.70
CA VAL A 351 29.03 -20.76 39.35
C VAL A 351 28.66 -21.91 38.41
N ALA A 352 29.57 -22.87 38.23
CA ALA A 352 29.43 -24.03 37.35
C ALA A 352 29.18 -23.71 35.85
N SER A 353 29.46 -22.48 35.39
CA SER A 353 29.27 -22.09 33.98
C SER A 353 30.28 -22.74 33.01
N VAL A 354 31.42 -23.22 33.52
CA VAL A 354 32.45 -23.92 32.73
C VAL A 354 32.58 -25.34 33.26
N GLY A 355 31.90 -26.28 32.59
CA GLY A 355 31.94 -27.71 32.89
C GLY A 355 32.55 -28.53 31.75
N SER A 356 32.53 -29.86 31.90
CA SER A 356 33.06 -30.81 30.89
C SER A 356 32.33 -30.72 29.55
N THR A 357 31.10 -30.22 29.52
CA THR A 357 30.33 -29.99 28.29
C THR A 357 30.70 -28.71 27.55
N GLN A 358 31.34 -27.75 28.23
CA GLN A 358 31.79 -26.47 27.67
C GLN A 358 33.27 -26.50 27.28
N LEU A 359 34.02 -27.49 27.77
CA LEU A 359 35.40 -27.75 27.41
C LEU A 359 35.45 -28.93 26.44
N MET A 360 36.03 -28.73 25.25
CA MET A 360 36.35 -29.87 24.40
C MET A 360 37.35 -30.81 25.11
N PRO A 361 37.36 -32.12 24.80
CA PRO A 361 38.41 -33.01 25.29
C PRO A 361 39.79 -32.40 25.05
N SER A 362 40.64 -32.43 26.09
CA SER A 362 41.99 -31.85 26.09
C SER A 362 42.08 -30.32 25.95
N ALA A 363 40.97 -29.57 26.12
CA ALA A 363 40.98 -28.10 26.10
C ALA A 363 41.88 -27.48 27.18
N VAL A 364 42.04 -28.15 28.32
CA VAL A 364 42.90 -27.72 29.42
C VAL A 364 44.06 -28.71 29.53
N GLY A 365 45.24 -28.32 29.03
CA GLY A 365 46.47 -29.10 29.09
C GLY A 365 47.54 -28.45 29.98
N GLY A 366 48.71 -29.06 30.07
CA GLY A 366 49.81 -28.58 30.92
C GLY A 366 50.26 -27.14 30.61
N ALA A 367 50.18 -26.72 29.35
CA ALA A 367 50.48 -25.33 28.95
C ALA A 367 49.43 -24.30 29.42
N HIS A 368 48.24 -24.76 29.83
CA HIS A 368 47.14 -23.93 30.34
C HIS A 368 47.09 -23.88 31.87
N LEU A 369 47.99 -24.60 32.55
CA LEU A 369 48.08 -24.68 34.00
C LEU A 369 49.40 -24.05 34.45
N GLN A 370 49.33 -23.18 35.46
CA GLN A 370 50.54 -22.60 36.04
C GLN A 370 51.33 -23.69 36.77
N ASP A 371 52.67 -23.66 36.67
CA ASP A 371 53.53 -24.59 37.42
C ASP A 371 53.19 -24.52 38.93
N GLY A 372 52.88 -25.68 39.51
CA GLY A 372 52.51 -25.81 40.94
C GLY A 372 51.01 -25.75 41.25
N THR A 373 50.12 -25.66 40.27
CA THR A 373 48.66 -25.67 40.50
C THR A 373 48.11 -27.10 40.59
N ALA A 374 47.44 -27.47 41.68
CA ALA A 374 46.90 -28.82 41.89
C ALA A 374 45.48 -29.01 41.31
N VAL A 375 45.28 -30.08 40.52
CA VAL A 375 43.96 -30.54 40.05
C VAL A 375 43.20 -31.17 41.22
N ARG A 376 42.07 -30.58 41.63
CA ARG A 376 41.31 -31.01 42.83
C ARG A 376 40.39 -32.22 42.62
N SER A 377 40.11 -32.63 41.39
CA SER A 377 39.36 -33.86 41.09
C SER A 377 39.70 -34.43 39.71
N ILE A 378 39.88 -35.76 39.63
CA ILE A 378 40.17 -36.51 38.40
C ILE A 378 38.95 -37.37 38.10
N ASN A 379 38.04 -36.90 37.24
CA ASN A 379 36.98 -37.74 36.68
C ASN A 379 37.12 -37.73 35.15
N ALA A 380 37.19 -38.93 34.54
CA ALA A 380 37.28 -39.19 33.09
C ALA A 380 38.64 -38.99 32.37
N LEU A 381 39.78 -39.29 33.01
CA LEU A 381 41.04 -39.49 32.27
C LEU A 381 40.99 -40.82 31.49
N THR A 382 41.23 -40.78 30.18
CA THR A 382 41.45 -41.96 29.32
C THR A 382 42.92 -42.32 29.14
N ASP A 383 43.82 -41.41 29.54
CA ASP A 383 45.27 -41.64 29.55
C ASP A 383 45.66 -42.52 30.76
N GLN A 384 46.76 -43.28 30.61
CA GLN A 384 47.32 -44.10 31.70
C GLN A 384 47.79 -43.21 32.87
N VAL A 385 46.96 -43.08 33.91
CA VAL A 385 47.33 -42.40 35.17
C VAL A 385 48.07 -43.39 36.07
N THR A 386 49.34 -43.11 36.35
CA THR A 386 50.10 -43.88 37.35
C THR A 386 49.92 -43.25 38.72
N LEU A 387 49.12 -43.87 39.60
CA LEU A 387 48.99 -43.45 41.00
C LEU A 387 50.10 -44.09 41.83
N GLN A 388 51.01 -43.27 42.37
CA GLN A 388 52.05 -43.73 43.28
C GLN A 388 51.56 -43.53 44.72
N GLY A 389 51.37 -44.62 45.47
CA GLY A 389 50.81 -44.56 46.83
C GLY A 389 51.73 -43.79 47.79
N ALA A 390 51.17 -42.83 48.51
CA ALA A 390 51.72 -42.30 49.76
C ALA A 390 50.88 -42.80 50.95
N GLY A 391 51.47 -42.82 52.14
CA GLY A 391 50.99 -43.54 53.33
C GLY A 391 49.47 -43.51 53.54
N GLY A 392 48.87 -44.71 53.60
CA GLY A 392 47.43 -44.91 53.83
C GLY A 392 46.61 -45.27 52.59
N ILE A 393 47.20 -45.23 51.38
CA ILE A 393 46.54 -45.61 50.12
C ILE A 393 47.32 -46.74 49.45
N THR A 394 46.65 -47.88 49.22
CA THR A 394 47.24 -49.02 48.47
C THR A 394 46.52 -49.16 47.12
N VAL A 395 47.30 -49.20 46.04
CA VAL A 395 46.80 -49.39 44.67
C VAL A 395 47.24 -50.78 44.19
N SER A 396 46.29 -51.67 43.90
CA SER A 396 46.59 -53.01 43.37
C SER A 396 46.25 -53.09 41.89
N SER A 397 47.27 -53.26 41.05
CA SER A 397 47.10 -53.43 39.60
C SER A 397 46.54 -54.81 39.21
N GLN A 398 46.64 -55.82 40.08
CA GLN A 398 46.11 -57.16 39.82
C GLN A 398 44.62 -57.31 40.11
N SER A 399 44.09 -56.58 41.10
CA SER A 399 42.67 -56.62 41.48
C SER A 399 41.88 -55.38 41.03
N GLN A 400 42.54 -54.41 40.38
CA GLN A 400 41.95 -53.11 40.00
C GLN A 400 41.27 -52.38 41.16
N THR A 401 41.77 -52.54 42.39
CA THR A 401 41.19 -51.94 43.59
C THR A 401 42.09 -50.86 44.19
N LEU A 402 41.47 -49.74 44.56
CA LEU A 402 42.05 -48.65 45.35
C LEU A 402 41.49 -48.74 46.77
N THR A 403 42.33 -49.00 47.76
CA THR A 403 41.92 -49.08 49.17
C THR A 403 42.47 -47.87 49.93
N ILE A 404 41.57 -47.08 50.51
CA ILE A 404 41.88 -45.98 51.44
C ILE A 404 41.52 -46.47 52.85
N ALA A 405 42.50 -46.61 53.74
CA ALA A 405 42.26 -47.16 55.07
C ALA A 405 41.83 -46.08 56.08
N ASN A 406 40.56 -46.13 56.52
CA ASN A 406 40.15 -45.93 57.93
C ASN A 406 38.66 -46.32 58.12
N GLU A 407 38.41 -47.52 58.63
CA GLU A 407 37.10 -48.20 58.66
C GLU A 407 36.22 -47.97 59.90
N ASN A 408 36.52 -47.03 60.81
CA ASN A 408 35.81 -46.96 62.11
C ASN A 408 34.85 -45.79 62.36
N GLN A 409 34.40 -45.05 61.34
CA GLN A 409 33.32 -44.06 61.51
C GLN A 409 32.58 -43.79 60.18
N LEU A 410 31.55 -44.58 59.81
CA LEU A 410 30.45 -44.08 58.97
C LEU A 410 29.09 -44.75 59.35
N PRO A 411 27.95 -44.01 59.32
CA PRO A 411 26.67 -44.39 59.94
C PRO A 411 25.75 -45.24 59.02
N PRO A 412 24.61 -45.77 59.53
CA PRO A 412 23.76 -46.80 58.90
C PRO A 412 23.05 -46.42 57.58
N SER A 413 23.42 -45.33 56.92
CA SER A 413 22.71 -44.76 55.76
C SER A 413 23.50 -44.85 54.44
N ALA A 414 24.43 -45.79 54.32
CA ALA A 414 25.11 -46.06 53.05
C ALA A 414 24.20 -46.89 52.12
N ILE A 415 23.46 -46.18 51.25
CA ILE A 415 22.64 -46.79 50.19
C ILE A 415 23.55 -47.25 49.04
N VAL A 416 23.49 -48.54 48.76
CA VAL A 416 23.99 -49.19 47.54
C VAL A 416 22.97 -48.93 46.42
N LEU A 417 23.37 -48.23 45.35
CA LEU A 417 22.57 -48.17 44.13
C LEU A 417 22.89 -49.38 43.26
N SER A 418 21.96 -50.34 43.22
CA SER A 418 21.85 -51.30 42.13
C SER A 418 20.60 -50.99 41.31
N ARG A 419 20.73 -51.11 39.99
CA ARG A 419 19.70 -50.81 38.99
C ARG A 419 18.80 -52.03 38.81
N THR A 420 17.50 -51.90 39.08
CA THR A 420 16.47 -52.85 38.63
C THR A 420 15.14 -52.17 38.30
N SER A 421 14.96 -51.85 37.01
CA SER A 421 13.71 -51.87 36.20
C SER A 421 12.45 -51.05 36.62
N PRO A 422 11.51 -50.80 35.68
CA PRO A 422 10.55 -49.71 35.71
C PRO A 422 9.24 -50.11 36.41
N ASN A 423 8.76 -49.25 37.32
CA ASN A 423 7.34 -49.01 37.68
C ASN A 423 7.28 -48.42 39.10
N ASP A 424 7.40 -47.10 39.23
CA ASP A 424 6.91 -46.39 40.41
C ASP A 424 5.98 -45.24 39.98
N VAL A 425 4.78 -45.28 40.55
CA VAL A 425 3.73 -44.29 40.45
C VAL A 425 3.90 -43.32 41.61
N LEU A 426 4.02 -42.03 41.31
CA LEU A 426 3.91 -40.96 42.31
C LEU A 426 2.46 -40.49 42.32
N GLU A 427 1.70 -40.89 43.35
CA GLU A 427 0.46 -40.21 43.72
C GLU A 427 0.80 -38.91 44.46
N THR A 428 0.21 -37.79 44.03
CA THR A 428 0.24 -36.54 44.81
C THR A 428 -1.17 -36.15 45.26
N ASN A 429 -1.28 -35.97 46.58
CA ASN A 429 -2.43 -35.45 47.29
C ASN A 429 -2.77 -34.01 46.82
N GLY A 430 -4.02 -33.77 46.43
CA GLY A 430 -4.63 -32.45 46.58
C GLY A 430 -5.08 -31.70 45.32
N PHE A 431 -4.84 -32.20 44.11
CA PHE A 431 -5.26 -31.54 42.86
C PHE A 431 -6.34 -32.33 42.14
N ASN A 432 -7.41 -31.66 41.69
CA ASN A 432 -8.29 -32.23 40.67
C ASN A 432 -7.64 -32.00 39.31
N LEU A 433 -7.28 -33.07 38.60
CA LEU A 433 -6.88 -32.99 37.20
C LEU A 433 -8.17 -32.96 36.36
N VAL A 434 -8.58 -31.78 35.92
CA VAL A 434 -9.68 -31.65 34.94
C VAL A 434 -9.05 -31.63 33.54
N PHE A 435 -9.38 -32.64 32.75
CA PHE A 435 -9.15 -32.60 31.30
C PHE A 435 -10.27 -31.76 30.68
N GLU A 436 -9.96 -30.59 30.18
CA GLU A 436 -10.81 -29.91 29.20
C GLU A 436 -10.13 -30.05 27.84
N THR A 437 -10.66 -30.94 27.00
CA THR A 437 -10.40 -30.89 25.56
C THR A 437 -11.21 -29.72 25.03
N GLN A 438 -10.54 -28.67 24.51
CA GLN A 438 -11.24 -27.76 23.61
C GLN A 438 -11.68 -28.61 22.41
N ASP A 439 -12.98 -28.83 22.29
CA ASP A 439 -13.55 -29.55 21.17
C ASP A 439 -13.10 -28.86 19.88
N ARG A 440 -12.65 -29.64 18.89
CA ARG A 440 -12.24 -29.14 17.55
C ARG A 440 -13.36 -28.34 16.88
N ASP A 441 -14.59 -28.55 17.32
CA ASP A 441 -15.81 -27.94 16.82
C ASP A 441 -16.19 -26.64 17.58
N SER A 442 -15.44 -26.26 18.61
CA SER A 442 -15.64 -24.98 19.32
C SER A 442 -15.05 -23.79 18.55
N TRP A 443 -15.75 -22.66 18.57
CA TRP A 443 -15.31 -21.42 17.94
C TRP A 443 -14.81 -20.44 18.99
N THR A 444 -13.64 -19.84 18.75
CA THR A 444 -13.09 -18.78 19.59
C THR A 444 -13.21 -17.44 18.88
N GLN A 445 -13.80 -16.44 19.54
CA GLN A 445 -13.73 -15.06 19.08
C GLN A 445 -12.30 -14.54 19.29
N ILE A 446 -11.61 -14.26 18.19
CA ILE A 446 -10.23 -13.76 18.19
C ILE A 446 -10.20 -12.26 18.49
N THR A 447 -11.14 -11.52 17.90
CA THR A 447 -11.41 -10.12 18.24
C THR A 447 -12.88 -9.80 17.94
N ASN A 448 -13.43 -8.85 18.68
CA ASN A 448 -14.76 -8.28 18.47
C ASN A 448 -14.72 -6.83 17.95
N ASP A 449 -13.53 -6.34 17.64
CA ASP A 449 -13.26 -4.96 17.20
C ASP A 449 -12.00 -4.97 16.32
N ALA A 450 -12.11 -5.57 15.14
CA ALA A 450 -11.00 -5.55 14.19
C ALA A 450 -10.79 -4.11 13.66
N ALA A 451 -9.56 -3.77 13.28
CA ALA A 451 -9.24 -2.42 12.79
C ALA A 451 -9.97 -2.01 11.49
N PHE A 452 -10.59 -2.94 10.78
CA PHE A 452 -11.43 -2.67 9.62
C PHE A 452 -12.91 -2.52 10.03
N LEU A 453 -13.66 -1.73 9.28
CA LEU A 453 -15.12 -1.64 9.46
C LEU A 453 -15.81 -2.94 9.00
N GLY A 454 -16.79 -3.39 9.78
CA GLY A 454 -17.62 -4.54 9.45
C GLY A 454 -18.29 -4.43 8.07
N ARG A 455 -18.26 -5.52 7.30
CA ARG A 455 -18.73 -5.57 5.90
C ARG A 455 -19.08 -6.99 5.44
N ARG A 456 -20.04 -7.09 4.52
CA ARG A 456 -20.42 -8.35 3.86
C ARG A 456 -19.90 -8.44 2.43
N ASN A 457 -19.89 -9.67 1.90
CA ASN A 457 -19.51 -10.01 0.53
C ASN A 457 -18.14 -9.42 0.16
N ALA A 458 -17.24 -9.41 1.13
CA ALA A 458 -15.81 -9.18 0.93
C ALA A 458 -15.14 -10.46 0.41
N CYS A 459 -13.89 -10.32 -0.01
CA CYS A 459 -13.02 -11.45 -0.30
C CYS A 459 -12.11 -11.70 0.90
N GLY A 460 -11.71 -12.95 1.11
CA GLY A 460 -10.59 -13.24 1.97
C GLY A 460 -9.92 -14.56 1.65
N LEU A 461 -8.63 -14.61 1.94
CA LEU A 461 -7.71 -15.65 1.50
C LEU A 461 -6.62 -15.83 2.57
N SER A 462 -6.06 -17.03 2.65
CA SER A 462 -4.77 -17.25 3.30
C SER A 462 -3.68 -17.25 2.24
N PHE A 463 -2.67 -16.39 2.39
CA PHE A 463 -1.58 -16.28 1.43
C PHE A 463 -0.30 -15.83 2.14
N LEU A 464 0.85 -16.42 1.77
CA LEU A 464 2.16 -16.13 2.39
C LEU A 464 2.15 -16.17 3.94
N GLY A 465 1.40 -17.11 4.52
CA GLY A 465 1.29 -17.24 5.98
C GLY A 465 0.49 -16.13 6.66
N LYS A 466 -0.33 -15.36 5.93
CA LYS A 466 -1.19 -14.29 6.47
C LYS A 466 -2.64 -14.49 6.08
N LEU A 467 -3.54 -13.97 6.91
CA LEU A 467 -4.94 -13.73 6.59
C LEU A 467 -5.04 -12.44 5.76
N PHE A 468 -5.83 -12.47 4.69
CA PHE A 468 -6.19 -11.29 3.91
C PHE A 468 -7.70 -11.09 3.88
N PHE A 469 -8.14 -9.84 4.02
CA PHE A 469 -9.54 -9.43 4.00
C PHE A 469 -9.71 -8.14 3.19
N PHE A 470 -10.43 -8.19 2.07
CA PHE A 470 -10.42 -7.09 1.10
C PHE A 470 -11.71 -6.93 0.31
N GLY A 471 -12.00 -5.70 -0.09
CA GLY A 471 -13.27 -5.33 -0.72
C GLY A 471 -14.45 -5.43 0.25
N GLY A 472 -15.67 -5.54 -0.28
CA GLY A 472 -16.89 -5.70 0.51
C GLY A 472 -17.73 -4.43 0.65
N GLN A 473 -18.92 -4.59 1.23
CA GLN A 473 -19.89 -3.53 1.47
C GLN A 473 -20.27 -3.53 2.95
N GLY A 474 -20.12 -2.38 3.62
CA GLY A 474 -20.42 -2.25 5.04
C GLY A 474 -20.72 -0.83 5.47
N ASN A 475 -20.48 -0.51 6.74
CA ASN A 475 -20.77 0.79 7.37
C ASN A 475 -20.05 1.97 6.68
N GLY A 476 -18.87 1.72 6.09
CA GLY A 476 -18.11 2.72 5.33
C GLY A 476 -18.44 2.78 3.83
N GLY A 477 -19.47 2.07 3.36
CA GLY A 477 -19.78 1.93 1.93
C GLY A 477 -19.03 0.77 1.26
N THR A 478 -19.01 0.77 -0.08
CA THR A 478 -18.22 -0.19 -0.87
C THR A 478 -16.75 0.24 -0.84
N THR A 479 -15.83 -0.69 -0.60
CA THR A 479 -14.40 -0.36 -0.43
C THR A 479 -13.48 -1.14 -1.37
N ASN A 480 -12.27 -0.62 -1.60
CA ASN A 480 -11.13 -1.34 -2.17
C ASN A 480 -9.97 -1.52 -1.18
N THR A 481 -10.21 -1.32 0.10
CA THR A 481 -9.18 -1.54 1.11
C THR A 481 -8.79 -3.01 1.17
N VAL A 482 -7.50 -3.26 1.36
CA VAL A 482 -6.92 -4.57 1.59
C VAL A 482 -6.36 -4.57 3.00
N TRP A 483 -6.81 -5.52 3.81
CA TRP A 483 -6.35 -5.71 5.18
C TRP A 483 -5.67 -7.06 5.30
N PHE A 484 -4.64 -7.13 6.13
CA PHE A 484 -3.93 -8.36 6.40
C PHE A 484 -3.62 -8.51 7.89
N SER A 485 -3.46 -9.76 8.31
CA SER A 485 -3.15 -10.09 9.69
C SER A 485 -2.35 -11.40 9.77
N ASP A 486 -1.45 -11.48 10.73
CA ASP A 486 -0.71 -12.70 11.05
C ASP A 486 -1.48 -13.62 12.02
N ASP A 487 -2.32 -13.04 12.88
CA ASP A 487 -2.94 -13.72 14.02
C ASP A 487 -4.48 -13.61 14.06
N GLY A 488 -5.05 -12.81 13.17
CA GLY A 488 -6.48 -12.48 13.10
C GLY A 488 -6.97 -11.52 14.19
N ALA A 489 -6.11 -11.14 15.15
CA ALA A 489 -6.41 -10.18 16.20
C ALA A 489 -5.96 -8.77 15.79
N THR A 490 -4.74 -8.66 15.25
CA THR A 490 -4.15 -7.38 14.84
C THR A 490 -4.18 -7.26 13.32
N TRP A 491 -4.86 -6.24 12.82
CA TRP A 491 -5.05 -6.05 11.37
C TRP A 491 -4.37 -4.77 10.88
N PHE A 492 -3.67 -4.89 9.77
CA PHE A 492 -2.98 -3.79 9.10
C PHE A 492 -3.59 -3.53 7.74
N GLN A 493 -3.76 -2.27 7.38
CA GLN A 493 -4.21 -1.90 6.04
C GLN A 493 -3.01 -1.84 5.09
N ALA A 494 -3.09 -2.59 3.99
CA ALA A 494 -2.15 -2.48 2.88
C ALA A 494 -2.28 -1.12 2.15
N PRO A 495 -1.23 -0.67 1.42
CA PRO A 495 -1.31 0.49 0.54
C PRO A 495 -2.45 0.40 -0.47
N PHE A 496 -2.82 1.54 -1.06
CA PHE A 496 -3.96 1.67 -1.97
C PHE A 496 -3.98 0.60 -3.07
N ALA A 497 -5.09 -0.13 -3.19
CA ALA A 497 -5.30 -1.11 -4.25
C ALA A 497 -5.78 -0.43 -5.54
N GLN A 498 -5.18 -0.80 -6.67
CA GLN A 498 -5.38 -0.17 -7.99
C GLN A 498 -6.74 -0.50 -8.62
N TRP A 499 -7.40 -1.56 -8.14
CA TRP A 499 -8.77 -1.89 -8.56
C TRP A 499 -9.80 -1.04 -7.82
N GLY A 500 -10.88 -0.67 -8.53
CA GLY A 500 -11.97 0.11 -7.95
C GLY A 500 -12.74 -0.62 -6.85
N ALA A 501 -13.27 0.13 -5.88
CA ALA A 501 -14.07 -0.37 -4.76
C ALA A 501 -15.16 -1.33 -5.23
N ARG A 502 -15.24 -2.52 -4.60
CA ARG A 502 -16.16 -3.58 -5.03
C ARG A 502 -16.55 -4.51 -3.89
N TYR A 503 -17.73 -5.07 -4.01
CA TYR A 503 -18.23 -6.16 -3.19
C TYR A 503 -18.80 -7.26 -4.09
N ARG A 504 -19.05 -8.45 -3.53
CA ARG A 504 -19.52 -9.63 -4.28
C ARG A 504 -18.57 -10.06 -5.42
N ALA A 505 -17.30 -9.69 -5.29
CA ALA A 505 -16.22 -10.20 -6.12
C ALA A 505 -15.84 -11.61 -5.66
N ALA A 506 -15.07 -12.32 -6.48
CA ALA A 506 -14.49 -13.60 -6.11
C ALA A 506 -12.97 -13.50 -6.13
N ALA A 507 -12.32 -14.25 -5.23
CA ALA A 507 -10.87 -14.23 -5.10
C ALA A 507 -10.32 -15.64 -4.92
N ALA A 508 -9.07 -15.85 -5.36
CA ALA A 508 -8.38 -17.13 -5.25
C ALA A 508 -6.87 -16.92 -5.15
N VAL A 509 -6.17 -17.90 -4.57
CA VAL A 509 -4.71 -18.00 -4.68
C VAL A 509 -4.39 -18.95 -5.82
N PHE A 510 -3.62 -18.49 -6.81
CA PHE A 510 -3.21 -19.29 -7.95
C PHE A 510 -1.84 -18.86 -8.45
N SER A 511 -0.96 -19.83 -8.73
CA SER A 511 0.39 -19.58 -9.27
C SER A 511 1.17 -18.53 -8.46
N ASN A 512 1.21 -18.71 -7.13
CA ASN A 512 1.86 -17.79 -6.16
C ASN A 512 1.36 -16.34 -6.22
N ARG A 513 0.10 -16.13 -6.57
CA ARG A 513 -0.53 -14.81 -6.63
C ARG A 513 -1.91 -14.87 -5.98
N MET A 514 -2.30 -13.76 -5.35
CA MET A 514 -3.71 -13.52 -5.05
C MET A 514 -4.38 -12.92 -6.27
N TRP A 515 -5.61 -13.35 -6.54
CA TRP A 515 -6.41 -12.89 -7.65
C TRP A 515 -7.75 -12.38 -7.14
N ILE A 516 -8.26 -11.33 -7.78
CA ILE A 516 -9.64 -10.85 -7.60
C ILE A 516 -10.28 -10.66 -8.97
N ALA A 517 -11.50 -11.15 -9.14
CA ALA A 517 -12.25 -11.09 -10.39
C ALA A 517 -13.67 -10.56 -10.17
N GLY A 518 -14.10 -9.70 -11.09
CA GLY A 518 -15.47 -9.19 -11.17
C GLY A 518 -15.95 -8.48 -9.90
N GLY A 519 -17.23 -8.64 -9.59
CA GLY A 519 -17.91 -7.97 -8.48
C GLY A 519 -18.76 -6.79 -8.92
N SER A 520 -19.32 -6.07 -7.95
CA SER A 520 -20.15 -4.88 -8.17
C SER A 520 -19.49 -3.66 -7.55
N LEU A 521 -19.31 -2.60 -8.34
CA LEU A 521 -18.68 -1.34 -7.94
C LEU A 521 -19.61 -0.45 -7.10
N THR A 522 -20.92 -0.69 -7.23
CA THR A 522 -21.95 0.03 -6.48
C THR A 522 -23.01 -0.93 -5.99
N VAL A 523 -23.70 -0.55 -4.91
CA VAL A 523 -24.92 -1.25 -4.46
C VAL A 523 -26.02 -1.26 -5.53
N SER A 524 -26.04 -0.29 -6.45
CA SER A 524 -26.98 -0.20 -7.57
C SER A 524 -26.71 -1.15 -8.75
N GLY A 525 -25.64 -1.96 -8.69
CA GLY A 525 -25.43 -3.07 -9.64
C GLY A 525 -24.51 -2.76 -10.82
N ASN A 526 -23.57 -1.82 -10.70
CA ASN A 526 -22.51 -1.65 -11.70
C ASN A 526 -21.50 -2.82 -11.61
N LYS A 527 -21.73 -3.88 -12.37
CA LYS A 527 -20.95 -5.13 -12.33
C LYS A 527 -19.76 -5.06 -13.28
N THR A 528 -18.62 -5.58 -12.82
CA THR A 528 -17.36 -5.57 -13.58
C THR A 528 -16.92 -6.98 -13.96
N ASN A 529 -16.04 -7.06 -14.96
CA ASN A 529 -15.40 -8.26 -15.49
C ASN A 529 -13.88 -8.13 -15.66
N ASP A 530 -13.30 -7.22 -14.91
CA ASP A 530 -11.85 -7.10 -14.77
C ASP A 530 -11.29 -8.17 -13.82
N VAL A 531 -10.02 -8.49 -14.02
CA VAL A 531 -9.26 -9.48 -13.25
C VAL A 531 -7.94 -8.85 -12.85
N TRP A 532 -7.63 -8.88 -11.57
CA TRP A 532 -6.43 -8.31 -11.00
C TRP A 532 -5.66 -9.35 -10.21
N TRP A 533 -4.34 -9.19 -10.14
CA TRP A 533 -3.48 -10.03 -9.33
C TRP A 533 -2.43 -9.24 -8.57
N THR A 534 -1.87 -9.86 -7.53
CA THR A 534 -0.74 -9.37 -6.75
C THR A 534 0.07 -10.56 -6.24
N GLU A 535 1.38 -10.39 -6.08
CA GLU A 535 2.28 -11.40 -5.52
C GLU A 535 2.42 -11.31 -4.00
N ASN A 536 1.86 -10.27 -3.37
CA ASN A 536 2.11 -9.98 -1.96
C ASN A 536 0.94 -9.29 -1.23
N GLY A 537 -0.12 -8.86 -1.93
CA GLY A 537 -1.21 -8.09 -1.35
C GLY A 537 -1.05 -6.57 -1.46
N PHE A 538 0.11 -6.11 -1.97
CA PHE A 538 0.54 -4.72 -2.07
C PHE A 538 0.80 -4.37 -3.54
N GLY A 539 0.02 -3.45 -4.11
CA GLY A 539 0.10 -3.18 -5.54
C GLY A 539 -0.52 -4.31 -6.38
N TRP A 540 -1.52 -3.96 -7.16
CA TRP A 540 -2.33 -4.88 -7.95
C TRP A 540 -2.20 -4.54 -9.43
N THR A 541 -1.94 -5.56 -10.23
CA THR A 541 -1.82 -5.45 -11.69
C THR A 541 -3.07 -6.03 -12.35
N ALA A 542 -3.66 -5.31 -13.29
CA ALA A 542 -4.75 -5.85 -14.11
C ALA A 542 -4.19 -6.93 -15.05
N ALA A 543 -4.70 -8.16 -14.95
CA ALA A 543 -4.47 -9.17 -15.98
C ALA A 543 -5.33 -8.90 -17.22
N THR A 544 -6.57 -8.45 -17.01
CA THR A 544 -7.46 -7.96 -18.06
C THR A 544 -8.49 -7.03 -17.46
N LEU A 545 -8.89 -6.00 -18.21
CA LEU A 545 -9.98 -5.11 -17.82
C LEU A 545 -11.34 -5.57 -18.38
N ASN A 546 -11.35 -6.49 -19.35
CA ASN A 546 -12.55 -6.90 -20.07
C ASN A 546 -12.51 -8.40 -20.38
N ALA A 547 -12.76 -9.24 -19.37
CA ALA A 547 -12.84 -10.68 -19.60
C ALA A 547 -14.13 -11.08 -20.35
N PRO A 548 -14.11 -12.14 -21.20
CA PRO A 548 -15.20 -12.47 -22.12
C PRO A 548 -16.49 -12.97 -21.44
N TRP A 549 -16.45 -13.30 -20.15
CA TRP A 549 -17.61 -13.75 -19.39
C TRP A 549 -18.58 -12.61 -18.99
N GLY A 550 -18.24 -11.35 -19.26
CA GLY A 550 -19.11 -10.18 -19.02
C GLY A 550 -19.34 -9.83 -17.54
N GLY A 551 -19.68 -8.58 -17.25
CA GLY A 551 -19.75 -8.05 -15.87
C GLY A 551 -20.65 -8.88 -14.96
N ARG A 552 -20.12 -9.43 -13.86
CA ARG A 552 -20.89 -10.27 -12.92
C ARG A 552 -20.40 -10.22 -11.48
N ALA A 553 -21.30 -10.54 -10.56
CA ALA A 553 -21.08 -10.57 -9.11
C ALA A 553 -21.60 -11.89 -8.52
N LEU A 554 -21.22 -12.22 -7.28
CA LEU A 554 -21.63 -13.44 -6.55
C LEU A 554 -21.34 -14.74 -7.33
N HIS A 555 -20.31 -14.72 -8.19
CA HIS A 555 -19.72 -15.87 -8.84
C HIS A 555 -18.64 -16.48 -7.93
N GLN A 556 -18.11 -17.64 -8.32
CA GLN A 556 -17.00 -18.30 -7.61
C GLN A 556 -15.73 -18.28 -8.45
N LEU A 557 -14.57 -18.18 -7.78
CA LEU A 557 -13.23 -18.23 -8.38
C LEU A 557 -12.39 -19.25 -7.60
N LEU A 558 -11.82 -20.24 -8.29
CA LEU A 558 -11.06 -21.34 -7.67
C LEU A 558 -9.79 -21.64 -8.44
N ALA A 559 -8.75 -22.08 -7.75
CA ALA A 559 -7.55 -22.65 -8.36
C ALA A 559 -7.66 -24.17 -8.38
N PHE A 560 -7.57 -24.78 -9.56
CA PHE A 560 -7.66 -26.23 -9.70
C PHE A 560 -6.99 -26.69 -11.00
N ASP A 561 -6.24 -27.80 -10.94
CA ASP A 561 -5.59 -28.42 -12.10
C ASP A 561 -4.81 -27.42 -12.98
N GLY A 562 -3.94 -26.62 -12.32
CA GLY A 562 -3.09 -25.64 -13.00
C GLY A 562 -3.83 -24.48 -13.66
N LYS A 563 -5.10 -24.24 -13.31
CA LYS A 563 -5.93 -23.15 -13.88
C LYS A 563 -6.71 -22.40 -12.81
N LEU A 564 -7.08 -21.16 -13.12
CA LEU A 564 -8.15 -20.43 -12.47
C LEU A 564 -9.48 -20.78 -13.13
N TRP A 565 -10.50 -21.03 -12.32
CA TRP A 565 -11.84 -21.40 -12.73
C TRP A 565 -12.85 -20.38 -12.23
N LEU A 566 -13.69 -19.87 -13.12
CA LEU A 566 -14.80 -18.98 -12.80
C LEU A 566 -16.13 -19.70 -13.06
N LEU A 567 -17.02 -19.66 -12.06
CA LEU A 567 -18.29 -20.39 -12.10
C LEU A 567 -19.47 -19.46 -11.81
N GLY A 568 -20.51 -19.52 -12.65
CA GLY A 568 -21.83 -18.96 -12.38
C GLY A 568 -21.86 -17.48 -12.03
N GLY A 569 -22.75 -17.10 -11.10
CA GLY A 569 -22.96 -15.73 -10.63
C GLY A 569 -24.06 -14.99 -11.39
N SER A 570 -24.16 -13.68 -11.14
CA SER A 570 -25.22 -12.84 -11.70
C SER A 570 -24.64 -11.67 -12.49
N GLY A 571 -24.92 -11.64 -13.79
CA GLY A 571 -24.74 -10.50 -14.68
C GLY A 571 -26.08 -9.83 -14.98
N ASN A 572 -26.45 -9.70 -16.26
CA ASN A 572 -27.83 -9.35 -16.66
C ASN A 572 -28.83 -10.47 -16.33
N ASN A 573 -28.34 -11.71 -16.29
CA ASN A 573 -29.08 -12.90 -15.87
C ASN A 573 -28.19 -13.70 -14.91
N PHE A 574 -28.79 -14.63 -14.17
CA PHE A 574 -28.04 -15.69 -13.49
C PHE A 574 -27.34 -16.58 -14.51
N SER A 575 -26.17 -17.09 -14.15
CA SER A 575 -25.34 -17.92 -15.02
C SER A 575 -25.04 -19.28 -14.40
N ASN A 576 -24.78 -20.25 -15.27
CA ASN A 576 -24.24 -21.58 -14.96
C ASN A 576 -23.13 -21.99 -15.94
N ASP A 577 -22.50 -21.00 -16.57
CA ASP A 577 -21.33 -21.19 -17.38
C ASP A 577 -20.10 -21.41 -16.50
N VAL A 578 -19.16 -22.19 -17.02
CA VAL A 578 -17.88 -22.50 -16.40
C VAL A 578 -16.78 -22.02 -17.33
N TRP A 579 -15.86 -21.23 -16.81
CA TRP A 579 -14.74 -20.67 -17.57
C TRP A 579 -13.43 -21.02 -16.87
N ASN A 580 -12.34 -21.11 -17.63
CA ASN A 580 -11.01 -21.21 -17.05
C ASN A 580 -9.95 -20.39 -17.80
N THR A 581 -8.82 -20.20 -17.14
CA THR A 581 -7.63 -19.52 -17.67
C THR A 581 -6.37 -20.02 -16.97
N THR A 582 -5.23 -19.92 -17.64
CA THR A 582 -3.91 -20.17 -17.06
C THR A 582 -3.18 -18.89 -16.67
N ASN A 583 -3.68 -17.71 -17.08
CA ASN A 583 -2.96 -16.44 -16.93
C ASN A 583 -3.83 -15.26 -16.47
N GLY A 584 -5.14 -15.47 -16.28
CA GLY A 584 -6.06 -14.43 -15.83
C GLY A 584 -6.55 -13.49 -16.93
N SER A 585 -5.96 -13.52 -18.12
CA SER A 585 -6.30 -12.63 -19.24
C SER A 585 -7.03 -13.34 -20.38
N ASN A 586 -6.62 -14.56 -20.70
CA ASN A 586 -7.20 -15.37 -21.78
C ASN A 586 -8.11 -16.43 -21.19
N TRP A 587 -9.42 -16.19 -21.27
CA TRP A 587 -10.44 -17.05 -20.68
C TRP A 587 -11.14 -17.89 -21.74
N THR A 588 -11.29 -19.18 -21.46
CA THR A 588 -12.02 -20.13 -22.32
C THR A 588 -13.27 -20.61 -21.60
N ARG A 589 -14.43 -20.57 -22.28
CA ARG A 589 -15.65 -21.18 -21.76
C ARG A 589 -15.56 -22.69 -21.93
N VAL A 590 -15.65 -23.42 -20.82
CA VAL A 590 -15.52 -24.87 -20.76
C VAL A 590 -16.85 -25.54 -21.06
N THR A 591 -17.92 -25.11 -20.38
CA THR A 591 -19.26 -25.68 -20.55
C THR A 591 -20.35 -24.72 -20.10
N THR A 592 -21.59 -25.12 -20.36
CA THR A 592 -22.77 -24.68 -19.58
C THR A 592 -23.18 -25.85 -18.73
N ALA A 593 -23.00 -25.74 -17.42
CA ALA A 593 -23.19 -26.86 -16.52
C ALA A 593 -24.68 -27.21 -16.35
N PRO A 594 -25.02 -28.47 -16.01
CA PRO A 594 -26.40 -28.92 -15.87
C PRO A 594 -27.12 -28.38 -14.63
N TRP A 595 -26.38 -27.89 -13.62
CA TRP A 595 -26.98 -27.24 -12.46
C TRP A 595 -27.65 -25.92 -12.83
N SER A 596 -28.71 -25.56 -12.11
CA SER A 596 -29.51 -24.37 -12.42
C SER A 596 -28.70 -23.08 -12.32
N ARG A 597 -29.02 -22.09 -13.16
CA ARG A 597 -28.39 -20.76 -13.17
C ARG A 597 -28.55 -20.08 -11.80
N ARG A 598 -27.44 -19.71 -11.18
CA ARG A 598 -27.41 -19.26 -9.77
C ARG A 598 -26.25 -18.34 -9.43
N GLU A 599 -26.40 -17.62 -8.32
CA GLU A 599 -25.38 -16.82 -7.66
C GLU A 599 -25.27 -17.16 -6.16
N GLY A 600 -24.21 -16.72 -5.51
CA GLY A 600 -24.06 -16.80 -4.05
C GLY A 600 -24.07 -18.23 -3.52
N PHE A 601 -23.69 -19.19 -4.36
CA PHE A 601 -23.46 -20.59 -3.98
C PHE A 601 -22.07 -20.74 -3.40
N GLY A 602 -21.85 -21.79 -2.60
CA GLY A 602 -20.54 -22.18 -2.12
C GLY A 602 -19.82 -23.05 -3.15
N ALA A 603 -18.50 -22.88 -3.29
CA ALA A 603 -17.69 -23.77 -4.11
C ALA A 603 -16.30 -23.97 -3.48
N CYS A 604 -15.77 -25.18 -3.59
CA CYS A 604 -14.44 -25.51 -3.08
C CYS A 604 -13.84 -26.70 -3.85
N ILE A 605 -12.55 -26.96 -3.60
CA ILE A 605 -11.85 -28.13 -4.14
C ILE A 605 -11.76 -29.20 -3.06
N PHE A 606 -12.20 -30.41 -3.38
CA PHE A 606 -12.16 -31.55 -2.46
C PHE A 606 -12.01 -32.86 -3.23
N LYS A 607 -11.04 -33.69 -2.81
CA LYS A 607 -10.71 -34.98 -3.42
C LYS A 607 -10.58 -34.87 -4.95
N ASP A 608 -9.75 -33.93 -5.40
CA ASP A 608 -9.43 -33.65 -6.80
C ASP A 608 -10.66 -33.34 -7.68
N ARG A 609 -11.64 -32.64 -7.11
CA ARG A 609 -12.85 -32.23 -7.80
C ARG A 609 -13.27 -30.82 -7.41
N ILE A 610 -13.89 -30.12 -8.34
CA ILE A 610 -14.61 -28.87 -8.11
C ILE A 610 -16.00 -29.23 -7.57
N TRP A 611 -16.40 -28.64 -6.45
CA TRP A 611 -17.72 -28.81 -5.84
C TRP A 611 -18.52 -27.52 -5.89
N VAL A 612 -19.82 -27.63 -6.16
CA VAL A 612 -20.80 -26.52 -6.19
C VAL A 612 -21.96 -26.88 -5.27
N MET A 613 -22.27 -26.02 -4.31
CA MET A 613 -23.23 -26.28 -3.23
C MET A 613 -24.17 -25.09 -3.04
N GLY A 614 -25.47 -25.36 -3.12
CA GLY A 614 -26.52 -24.38 -2.84
C GLY A 614 -26.56 -23.18 -3.80
N GLY A 615 -27.00 -22.03 -3.31
CA GLY A 615 -27.09 -20.76 -4.07
C GLY A 615 -28.52 -20.23 -4.24
N TYR A 616 -28.63 -19.07 -4.88
CA TYR A 616 -29.88 -18.38 -5.21
C TYR A 616 -30.03 -18.26 -6.74
N GLY A 617 -31.19 -18.59 -7.31
CA GLY A 617 -31.33 -18.65 -8.76
C GLY A 617 -32.74 -18.88 -9.32
N VAL A 618 -32.82 -19.01 -10.65
CA VAL A 618 -34.10 -19.14 -11.38
C VAL A 618 -34.80 -20.45 -11.03
N GLY A 619 -36.10 -20.37 -10.73
CA GLY A 619 -36.97 -21.55 -10.57
C GLY A 619 -36.94 -22.22 -9.20
N VAL A 620 -36.01 -21.86 -8.30
CA VAL A 620 -35.88 -22.51 -6.98
C VAL A 620 -35.75 -21.54 -5.80
N SER A 621 -35.73 -20.22 -6.00
CA SER A 621 -35.38 -19.24 -4.95
C SER A 621 -33.99 -19.54 -4.36
N ARG A 622 -33.86 -20.48 -3.41
CA ARG A 622 -32.59 -21.07 -2.96
C ARG A 622 -32.58 -22.58 -3.12
N THR A 623 -31.39 -23.16 -3.18
CA THR A 623 -31.19 -24.60 -3.35
C THR A 623 -30.20 -25.16 -2.34
N ASN A 624 -30.24 -26.48 -2.16
CA ASN A 624 -29.31 -27.30 -1.38
C ASN A 624 -28.83 -28.54 -2.16
N ASP A 625 -28.89 -28.49 -3.48
CA ASP A 625 -28.23 -29.48 -4.33
C ASP A 625 -26.70 -29.33 -4.27
N VAL A 626 -26.03 -30.46 -4.49
CA VAL A 626 -24.58 -30.58 -4.49
C VAL A 626 -24.13 -31.25 -5.77
N TRP A 627 -23.21 -30.58 -6.47
CA TRP A 627 -22.65 -31.05 -7.74
C TRP A 627 -21.13 -31.10 -7.66
N SER A 628 -20.53 -32.03 -8.40
CA SER A 628 -19.08 -32.08 -8.54
C SER A 628 -18.62 -32.37 -9.96
N SER A 629 -17.41 -31.92 -10.29
CA SER A 629 -16.76 -32.21 -11.57
C SER A 629 -15.25 -32.38 -11.38
N ALA A 630 -14.64 -33.34 -12.08
CA ALA A 630 -13.19 -33.52 -12.11
C ALA A 630 -12.51 -32.64 -13.16
N ASP A 631 -13.25 -32.10 -14.13
CA ASP A 631 -12.70 -31.41 -15.30
C ASP A 631 -13.44 -30.10 -15.63
N GLY A 632 -14.44 -29.73 -14.82
CA GLY A 632 -15.30 -28.56 -15.00
C GLY A 632 -16.28 -28.65 -16.19
N SER A 633 -16.26 -29.73 -16.97
CA SER A 633 -17.12 -29.96 -18.15
C SER A 633 -18.19 -31.02 -17.88
N ASN A 634 -17.83 -32.11 -17.22
CA ASN A 634 -18.69 -33.24 -16.88
C ASN A 634 -19.09 -33.14 -15.41
N TRP A 635 -20.35 -32.82 -15.15
CA TRP A 635 -20.87 -32.57 -13.81
C TRP A 635 -21.78 -33.70 -13.34
N VAL A 636 -21.56 -34.16 -12.11
CA VAL A 636 -22.35 -35.20 -11.44
C VAL A 636 -23.07 -34.58 -10.26
N CYS A 637 -24.39 -34.79 -10.17
CA CYS A 637 -25.17 -34.44 -8.99
C CYS A 637 -24.87 -35.46 -7.89
N ALA A 638 -24.22 -35.05 -6.82
CA ALA A 638 -23.93 -35.90 -5.67
C ALA A 638 -25.18 -36.11 -4.81
N THR A 639 -25.93 -35.04 -4.57
CA THR A 639 -27.28 -35.10 -4.00
C THR A 639 -28.13 -33.95 -4.55
N PRO A 640 -29.38 -34.20 -4.99
CA PRO A 640 -30.29 -33.14 -5.43
C PRO A 640 -30.89 -32.35 -4.25
N GLN A 641 -30.80 -32.87 -3.02
CA GLN A 641 -31.33 -32.26 -1.82
C GLN A 641 -30.51 -32.72 -0.61
N ALA A 642 -29.54 -31.93 -0.19
CA ALA A 642 -28.80 -32.19 1.04
C ALA A 642 -29.67 -31.99 2.30
N GLU A 643 -29.19 -32.50 3.43
CA GLU A 643 -29.88 -32.46 4.73
C GLU A 643 -29.96 -31.05 5.33
N TRP A 644 -29.04 -30.16 4.94
CA TRP A 644 -29.07 -28.75 5.33
C TRP A 644 -30.08 -27.95 4.50
N ALA A 645 -30.68 -26.94 5.14
CA ALA A 645 -31.66 -26.06 4.48
C ALA A 645 -31.06 -25.30 3.28
N ALA A 646 -31.84 -25.19 2.20
CA ALA A 646 -31.50 -24.44 1.00
C ALA A 646 -31.04 -23.01 1.31
N ARG A 647 -29.84 -22.63 0.81
CA ARG A 647 -29.16 -21.41 1.27
C ARG A 647 -28.28 -20.71 0.24
N SER A 648 -27.98 -19.43 0.47
CA SER A 648 -27.08 -18.60 -0.35
C SER A 648 -26.21 -17.68 0.51
N GLU A 649 -25.10 -17.17 -0.03
CA GLU A 649 -24.11 -16.35 0.68
C GLU A 649 -23.61 -17.03 1.98
N HIS A 650 -23.48 -18.36 1.95
CA HIS A 650 -22.95 -19.18 3.04
C HIS A 650 -21.44 -19.41 2.83
N GLY A 651 -20.73 -19.75 3.90
CA GLY A 651 -19.35 -20.22 3.82
C GLY A 651 -19.31 -21.66 3.29
N ALA A 652 -18.38 -21.94 2.38
CA ALA A 652 -18.11 -23.28 1.90
C ALA A 652 -16.61 -23.49 1.71
N LEU A 653 -16.07 -24.54 2.31
CA LEU A 653 -14.64 -24.81 2.31
C LEU A 653 -14.34 -26.30 2.51
N THR A 654 -13.07 -26.65 2.37
CA THR A 654 -12.56 -27.99 2.67
C THR A 654 -11.73 -27.92 3.94
N TYR A 655 -12.09 -28.73 4.94
CA TYR A 655 -11.39 -28.78 6.22
C TYR A 655 -11.44 -30.20 6.80
N ASP A 656 -10.34 -30.66 7.38
CA ASP A 656 -10.23 -32.00 8.00
C ASP A 656 -10.75 -33.14 7.09
N ASN A 657 -10.34 -33.08 5.81
CA ASN A 657 -10.74 -34.02 4.76
C ASN A 657 -12.27 -34.15 4.59
N LYS A 658 -13.01 -33.05 4.79
CA LYS A 658 -14.46 -32.95 4.61
C LYS A 658 -14.83 -31.69 3.86
N LEU A 659 -15.96 -31.73 3.16
CA LEU A 659 -16.68 -30.56 2.69
C LEU A 659 -17.41 -29.93 3.86
N TRP A 660 -17.43 -28.60 3.94
CA TRP A 660 -18.18 -27.86 4.97
C TRP A 660 -19.09 -26.80 4.35
N VAL A 661 -20.27 -26.63 4.95
CA VAL A 661 -21.25 -25.58 4.65
C VAL A 661 -21.63 -24.90 5.96
N MET A 662 -21.50 -23.57 6.04
CA MET A 662 -21.69 -22.82 7.29
C MET A 662 -22.47 -21.52 7.07
N GLY A 663 -23.46 -21.26 7.92
CA GLY A 663 -24.21 -20.01 7.94
C GLY A 663 -24.97 -19.71 6.63
N GLY A 664 -25.11 -18.42 6.31
CA GLY A 664 -25.76 -17.94 5.10
C GLY A 664 -27.25 -17.65 5.25
N TYR A 665 -27.89 -17.25 4.16
CA TYR A 665 -29.34 -17.00 4.12
C TYR A 665 -30.12 -18.25 3.76
N THR A 666 -31.08 -18.66 4.59
CA THR A 666 -32.06 -19.73 4.29
C THR A 666 -33.40 -19.17 3.79
N GLY A 667 -33.71 -17.93 4.13
CA GLY A 667 -34.89 -17.17 3.69
C GLY A 667 -34.51 -15.79 3.17
N SER A 668 -35.46 -14.98 2.69
CA SER A 668 -35.16 -13.66 2.09
C SER A 668 -34.26 -12.78 2.97
N ILE A 669 -34.43 -12.87 4.29
CA ILE A 669 -33.59 -12.19 5.28
C ILE A 669 -33.18 -13.11 6.45
N THR A 670 -33.54 -14.39 6.42
CA THR A 670 -33.25 -15.31 7.53
C THR A 670 -31.82 -15.84 7.42
N GLN A 671 -30.93 -15.42 8.32
CA GLN A 671 -29.59 -16.00 8.47
C GLN A 671 -29.56 -17.17 9.46
N THR A 672 -28.52 -17.99 9.36
CA THR A 672 -28.24 -19.11 10.26
C THR A 672 -26.77 -19.11 10.72
N SER A 673 -26.46 -19.81 11.81
CA SER A 673 -25.09 -20.14 12.24
C SER A 673 -24.81 -21.65 12.26
N ASP A 674 -25.73 -22.46 11.73
CA ASP A 674 -25.52 -23.90 11.60
C ASP A 674 -24.33 -24.24 10.69
N ALA A 675 -23.64 -25.31 11.04
CA ALA A 675 -22.53 -25.89 10.32
C ALA A 675 -22.84 -27.34 9.96
N TRP A 676 -22.44 -27.75 8.77
CA TRP A 676 -22.64 -29.09 8.23
C TRP A 676 -21.39 -29.55 7.53
N TYR A 677 -21.10 -30.85 7.63
CA TYR A 677 -19.99 -31.45 6.91
C TYR A 677 -20.39 -32.70 6.14
N SER A 678 -19.57 -33.06 5.15
CA SER A 678 -19.71 -34.31 4.41
C SER A 678 -18.36 -34.86 3.96
N GLU A 679 -18.21 -36.18 4.01
CA GLU A 679 -17.02 -36.88 3.52
C GLU A 679 -17.09 -37.18 2.01
N ASN A 680 -18.27 -37.07 1.41
CA ASN A 680 -18.53 -37.51 0.03
C ASN A 680 -19.47 -36.59 -0.76
N GLY A 681 -19.98 -35.52 -0.15
CA GLY A 681 -20.91 -34.55 -0.71
C GLY A 681 -22.33 -35.06 -0.95
N SER A 682 -22.62 -36.32 -0.65
CA SER A 682 -23.94 -36.95 -0.85
C SER A 682 -24.73 -37.07 0.45
N ASN A 683 -24.05 -37.38 1.57
CA ASN A 683 -24.65 -37.45 2.91
C ASN A 683 -24.04 -36.37 3.80
N TRP A 684 -24.87 -35.56 4.45
CA TRP A 684 -24.41 -34.46 5.30
C TRP A 684 -24.78 -34.65 6.77
N THR A 685 -23.81 -34.40 7.64
CA THR A 685 -23.96 -34.47 9.10
C THR A 685 -23.92 -33.07 9.67
N SER A 686 -24.85 -32.75 10.58
CA SER A 686 -24.83 -31.49 11.31
C SER A 686 -23.68 -31.48 12.31
N ALA A 687 -22.93 -30.39 12.33
CA ALA A 687 -21.94 -30.07 13.37
C ALA A 687 -22.52 -29.14 14.45
N GLY A 688 -23.85 -28.94 14.47
CA GLY A 688 -24.50 -27.98 15.36
C GLY A 688 -24.40 -26.53 14.87
N ASN A 689 -24.64 -25.60 15.79
CA ASN A 689 -24.51 -24.17 15.52
C ASN A 689 -23.13 -23.70 15.98
N ALA A 690 -22.50 -22.86 15.16
CA ALA A 690 -21.30 -22.15 15.58
C ALA A 690 -21.62 -21.08 16.63
N ASP A 691 -20.62 -20.75 17.45
CA ASP A 691 -20.76 -19.80 18.57
C ASP A 691 -20.93 -18.35 18.11
N TRP A 692 -20.56 -18.05 16.86
CA TRP A 692 -20.80 -16.74 16.26
C TRP A 692 -22.27 -16.53 15.89
N MET A 693 -22.73 -15.28 16.01
CA MET A 693 -24.10 -14.91 15.63
C MET A 693 -24.40 -15.27 14.18
N ALA A 694 -25.61 -15.80 13.94
CA ALA A 694 -26.13 -16.15 12.62
C ALA A 694 -25.88 -15.03 11.60
N ARG A 695 -25.23 -15.36 10.49
CA ARG A 695 -24.71 -14.37 9.54
C ARG A 695 -24.64 -14.90 8.11
N ALA A 696 -24.58 -13.96 7.16
CA ALA A 696 -24.45 -14.27 5.74
C ALA A 696 -23.51 -13.27 5.03
N GLY A 697 -22.93 -13.71 3.92
CA GLY A 697 -21.93 -12.93 3.19
C GLY A 697 -20.67 -12.65 4.01
N PHE A 698 -20.39 -13.48 5.02
CA PHE A 698 -19.15 -13.44 5.76
C PHE A 698 -18.04 -14.10 4.94
N VAL A 699 -16.79 -13.84 5.31
CA VAL A 699 -15.65 -14.50 4.70
C VAL A 699 -15.33 -15.77 5.48
N SER A 700 -15.27 -16.90 4.79
CA SER A 700 -14.82 -18.18 5.34
C SER A 700 -13.51 -18.62 4.68
N MET A 701 -12.46 -18.92 5.46
CA MET A 701 -11.18 -19.36 4.90
C MET A 701 -10.46 -20.34 5.82
N ILE A 702 -9.47 -21.05 5.27
CA ILE A 702 -8.53 -21.87 6.04
C ILE A 702 -7.21 -21.13 6.20
N HIS A 703 -6.75 -21.01 7.43
CA HIS A 703 -5.47 -20.40 7.75
C HIS A 703 -4.88 -21.05 9.00
N SER A 704 -3.59 -21.40 8.94
CA SER A 704 -2.86 -22.03 10.04
C SER A 704 -3.58 -23.24 10.65
N GLY A 705 -4.19 -24.07 9.79
CA GLY A 705 -4.87 -25.30 10.19
C GLY A 705 -6.22 -25.12 10.89
N ARG A 706 -6.82 -23.93 10.84
CA ARG A 706 -8.10 -23.59 11.45
C ARG A 706 -9.09 -23.06 10.41
N MET A 707 -10.39 -23.23 10.66
CA MET A 707 -11.44 -22.52 9.94
C MET A 707 -11.58 -21.12 10.52
N TRP A 708 -11.74 -20.12 9.66
CA TRP A 708 -11.92 -18.72 10.06
C TRP A 708 -13.24 -18.19 9.51
N ALA A 709 -13.96 -17.42 10.34
CA ALA A 709 -15.14 -16.67 9.95
C ALA A 709 -14.89 -15.19 10.28
N VAL A 710 -14.90 -14.35 9.24
CA VAL A 710 -14.55 -12.92 9.35
C VAL A 710 -15.74 -12.10 8.89
N SER A 711 -16.22 -11.21 9.76
CA SER A 711 -17.21 -10.18 9.43
C SER A 711 -18.54 -10.76 8.90
N GLY A 712 -19.24 -10.03 8.02
CA GLY A 712 -20.53 -10.42 7.44
C GLY A 712 -21.72 -9.62 7.97
N LEU A 713 -22.93 -9.94 7.47
CA LEU A 713 -24.18 -9.34 7.92
C LEU A 713 -24.91 -10.30 8.85
N THR A 714 -25.02 -9.92 10.11
CA THR A 714 -25.63 -10.72 11.19
C THR A 714 -27.14 -10.60 11.20
N SER A 715 -27.80 -11.50 11.93
CA SER A 715 -29.26 -11.61 12.01
C SER A 715 -29.97 -10.42 12.64
N ASN A 716 -29.25 -9.55 13.36
CA ASN A 716 -29.78 -8.29 13.87
C ASN A 716 -29.64 -7.12 12.86
N GLY A 717 -29.10 -7.37 11.66
CA GLY A 717 -28.93 -6.38 10.61
C GLY A 717 -27.65 -5.56 10.70
N VAL A 718 -26.69 -5.96 11.53
CA VAL A 718 -25.39 -5.26 11.70
C VAL A 718 -24.32 -5.87 10.79
N TYR A 719 -23.49 -5.00 10.21
CA TYR A 719 -22.23 -5.42 9.61
C TYR A 719 -21.18 -5.54 10.70
N ASP A 720 -20.84 -6.76 11.07
CA ASP A 720 -19.95 -7.06 12.20
C ASP A 720 -18.48 -7.00 11.77
N ASP A 721 -17.57 -6.56 12.62
CA ASP A 721 -16.10 -6.55 12.42
C ASP A 721 -15.38 -7.61 13.27
N ASP A 722 -16.14 -8.49 13.91
CA ASP A 722 -15.60 -9.63 14.63
C ASP A 722 -14.89 -10.67 13.74
N VAL A 723 -13.94 -11.36 14.36
CA VAL A 723 -13.13 -12.42 13.76
C VAL A 723 -13.19 -13.64 14.66
N TRP A 724 -13.54 -14.78 14.08
CA TRP A 724 -13.65 -16.06 14.77
C TRP A 724 -12.77 -17.12 14.13
N ALA A 725 -12.25 -18.04 14.93
CA ALA A 725 -11.53 -19.20 14.45
C ALA A 725 -11.93 -20.49 15.20
N SER A 726 -12.03 -21.61 14.50
CA SER A 726 -12.28 -22.94 15.09
C SER A 726 -11.15 -23.37 16.03
N GLY A 727 -11.33 -24.42 16.84
CA GLY A 727 -10.25 -24.99 17.66
C GLY A 727 -8.97 -25.32 16.85
N ALA A 728 -7.80 -25.22 17.49
CA ALA A 728 -6.53 -25.57 16.86
C ALA A 728 -6.44 -27.10 16.58
N PRO A 729 -5.74 -27.53 15.52
CA PRO A 729 -5.59 -28.96 15.20
C PRO A 729 -4.74 -29.73 16.23
N ASP A 730 -3.92 -29.01 16.99
CA ASP A 730 -3.01 -29.45 18.03
C ASP A 730 -3.76 -29.68 19.35
N LYS A 731 -3.60 -30.89 19.92
CA LYS A 731 -4.07 -31.26 21.26
C LYS A 731 -2.98 -31.00 22.31
N SER A 732 -2.38 -29.81 22.38
CA SER A 732 -1.57 -29.43 23.54
C SER A 732 -2.50 -28.89 24.62
N GLY A 733 -3.08 -29.83 25.38
CA GLY A 733 -3.80 -29.48 26.61
C GLY A 733 -2.93 -28.60 27.50
N ARG A 734 -3.45 -27.45 27.93
CA ARG A 734 -2.84 -26.68 29.00
C ARG A 734 -3.30 -27.27 30.33
N PHE A 735 -2.35 -27.60 31.19
CA PHE A 735 -2.64 -27.99 32.57
C PHE A 735 -2.92 -26.73 33.39
N PHE A 736 -4.12 -26.60 33.93
CA PHE A 736 -4.41 -25.65 35.01
C PHE A 736 -4.32 -26.39 36.34
N LEU A 737 -3.43 -25.93 37.21
CA LEU A 737 -3.34 -26.42 38.58
C LEU A 737 -4.30 -25.58 39.43
N TYR A 738 -5.44 -26.13 39.82
CA TYR A 738 -6.35 -25.48 40.78
C TYR A 738 -6.11 -26.04 42.18
N GLU A 739 -5.82 -25.15 43.13
CA GLU A 739 -5.78 -25.49 44.55
C GLU A 739 -7.22 -25.67 45.07
N LYS A 740 -7.50 -26.81 45.71
CA LYS A 740 -8.81 -27.08 46.33
C LYS A 740 -9.06 -26.04 47.45
N ARG A 741 -10.12 -25.23 47.33
CA ARG A 741 -10.70 -24.51 48.48
C ARG A 741 -11.66 -25.42 49.24
#